data_AF-A0ABD3NMJ2-F1
#
_entry.id   AF-A0ABD3NMJ2-F1
#
_cell.length_a   1.000
_cell.length_b   1.000
_cell.length_c   1.000
_cell.angle_alpha   90.00
_cell.angle_beta   90.00
_cell.angle_gamma   90.00
#
_symmetry.space_group_name_H-M   'P 1'
#
loop_
_entity.id
_entity.type
_entity.pdbx_description
1 polymer ?
#
loop_
_entity_poly.entity_id
_entity_poly.type
_entity_poly.pdbx_seq_one_letter_code
_entity_poly.pdbx_strand_id
1 'polypeptide(L)'
;MTADAKIADLFNLVFESLPSQERSSCKVVVDHLFEFYRYVNDNKSKHPWIVETELDALGSSLNLLQAEAPHERIDWMPEYGCALMKSKAGCTAEIIAFNLISLDLHQFETRSKPSCNGYNYVDNSLPAGYQVLHIGTCNIDDLKARQDLFSSKLAAAQTRTGEKRSAAGGQQGHQKTPAFIHALYREVFGMQPEQLPRGGWTDVGMHTGGQETRPTAWPLVTSSLYQRMINCEISIRLSIDKFFPKIVAYFGLYMCEKKIEEYERTVTPKPSSNAPDVLLVRAFRILQSASMVAAALSDEGVDDMSHFLTWSKSIRCQIMEKTSSQSNLFSKRFELPQSDADIVGTFKNFSFNVPDKYSPASDGTSSESQVRVLTEKNIGWTRILIGNGLEDVDEWVKKAMLSTPSRDSLCRMLVLKTVECVMWDYAKKMPVMTQAELQMLAAIVDNYREVLHTLKESHEYKPISLVELKSREMLVVWVVNCSKYAVAMKGYGVPLDFNDLSHLVLSDPSEWDVALHVAEYLGKVGTSRPIFSLRDETPTFDLGRCISNDSPDLVKIWEQEEKDASCRVEGHWNEVLRKKQLARELRAKIAALKVSKDEADRKLANARWELEYNERRLINLWKPLKARLVEALESEVSDLERKLNSFQSQLDSALKAPPPVFQPLPLQRENAMPIIFFLHMPPIFQLLARFSFTSQQLRLPWPLTAATTGSEGTQEIDITGLVTRGNNYCQFSWKDYYNTYQHSQYHRSTFPRTGSDYSLLLRSKQVAPEPNIVGPQNVDVMFNRSDGVWYPDVMTPRMAWFGGPKSFDRAASEAEIDPFVKLDHVIIASNFTERLENEISLQWTLMQPGEPHVHPSRGNLPYARQNLKPEWLSKTQYLSFANLRSYPLIQLRNILVAIQNRQLPFTSKQFTYSFARRFFTLGKYTKTKPAALDWNGREILSQQNLEIKDSPRNYMCVKLIGQLCNFFSRWSNAEARNTAPKLAAAVFNWAEELDGEIEKSPPSQASAVQAKQKVLYQHAILVLIGGDSLIESDVSLLIKMILKSRNLFTEDFQSDEIRANAKEIKYGICQKLNNIRQVALKAPAMMTSALRSVIPRCPTVLAWHPWTPDNNSCTQCFEAVGDDGCFYSINLISGEVLTNGLPPSRLPQSIMAHPLYTRTFGDSNFEVVGKGDFLETRYPIFGRFYRFSNGLRLTIYEFQEDESEMLELLDGTADGFSWAVDLPIRLKSMHSHWLSRESNLIILRVSALKIATFHV
;
A
#
# COMPACT_ATOMS: atom_id res chain seq x y z
N MET A 1 59.76 21.44 24.89
CA MET A 1 58.48 22.05 24.48
C MET A 1 58.58 22.90 23.20
N THR A 2 59.66 23.63 22.94
CA THR A 2 59.83 24.45 21.71
C THR A 2 60.00 23.67 20.39
N ALA A 3 60.48 22.41 20.44
CA ALA A 3 60.51 21.52 19.27
C ALA A 3 59.12 21.00 18.87
N ASP A 4 58.18 20.99 19.82
CA ASP A 4 56.92 20.26 19.71
C ASP A 4 55.82 21.09 19.02
N ALA A 5 55.91 22.43 19.08
CA ALA A 5 55.11 23.36 18.27
C ALA A 5 55.34 23.21 16.75
N LYS A 6 56.59 22.95 16.39
CA LYS A 6 57.08 23.02 15.01
C LYS A 6 56.70 21.79 14.18
N ILE A 7 56.52 20.63 14.83
CA ILE A 7 56.07 19.36 14.19
C ILE A 7 54.55 19.29 14.06
N ALA A 8 53.79 19.98 14.90
CA ALA A 8 52.33 20.00 14.80
C ALA A 8 51.87 20.88 13.61
N ASP A 9 52.56 22.00 13.37
CA ASP A 9 52.38 22.84 12.18
C ASP A 9 52.70 22.10 10.86
N LEU A 10 53.60 21.10 10.89
CA LEU A 10 53.98 20.28 9.74
C LEU A 10 52.84 19.43 9.17
N PHE A 11 51.84 19.09 9.99
CA PHE A 11 50.70 18.23 9.63
C PHE A 11 49.34 18.82 10.05
N ASN A 12 49.25 20.15 10.21
CA ASN A 12 48.02 20.88 10.55
C ASN A 12 47.33 20.42 11.86
N LEU A 13 48.10 20.29 12.95
CA LEU A 13 47.63 19.85 14.28
C LEU A 13 47.48 21.04 15.25
N VAL A 14 46.32 21.18 15.91
CA VAL A 14 45.95 22.32 16.78
C VAL A 14 46.74 22.35 18.10
N PHE A 15 47.18 23.54 18.55
CA PHE A 15 47.80 23.76 19.86
C PHE A 15 46.83 24.28 20.93
N GLU A 16 47.04 23.82 22.16
CA GLU A 16 46.47 24.39 23.39
C GLU A 16 47.59 25.12 24.15
N SER A 17 47.52 26.45 24.18
CA SER A 17 48.24 27.39 25.07
C SER A 17 49.76 27.22 25.27
N LEU A 18 50.55 28.13 24.70
CA LEU A 18 51.81 28.64 25.28
C LEU A 18 52.04 30.07 24.78
N PRO A 19 52.62 30.99 25.59
CA PRO A 19 52.90 32.35 25.20
C PRO A 19 54.20 32.46 24.40
N SER A 20 54.14 33.26 23.32
CA SER A 20 55.18 34.09 22.71
C SER A 20 56.55 33.51 22.33
N GLN A 21 56.89 33.80 21.07
CA GLN A 21 58.24 33.93 20.49
C GLN A 21 59.03 32.65 20.18
N GLU A 22 58.61 31.89 19.17
CA GLU A 22 59.57 31.32 18.22
C GLU A 22 58.86 31.02 16.88
N ARG A 23 59.19 31.80 15.85
CA ARG A 23 58.62 31.69 14.50
C ARG A 23 58.80 30.27 13.95
N SER A 24 57.79 29.70 13.28
CA SER A 24 57.94 28.46 12.51
C SER A 24 59.11 28.63 11.54
N SER A 25 60.22 27.97 11.81
CA SER A 25 61.43 28.14 11.00
C SER A 25 61.45 27.08 9.92
N CYS A 26 61.43 27.49 8.65
CA CYS A 26 61.66 26.59 7.51
C CYS A 26 62.92 25.73 7.73
N LYS A 27 63.92 26.24 8.47
CA LYS A 27 65.13 25.49 8.85
C LYS A 27 64.83 24.23 9.66
N VAL A 28 63.92 24.29 10.63
CA VAL A 28 63.58 23.12 11.47
C VAL A 28 62.90 22.01 10.66
N VAL A 29 62.09 22.40 9.67
CA VAL A 29 61.46 21.46 8.74
C VAL A 29 62.52 20.80 7.86
N VAL A 30 63.46 21.58 7.33
CA VAL A 30 64.58 21.06 6.53
C VAL A 30 65.43 20.10 7.37
N ASP A 31 65.68 20.42 8.64
CA ASP A 31 66.46 19.56 9.54
C ASP A 31 65.77 18.19 9.75
N HIS A 32 64.45 18.14 9.95
CA HIS A 32 63.72 16.88 10.05
C HIS A 32 63.70 16.07 8.76
N LEU A 33 63.58 16.72 7.59
CA LEU A 33 63.70 16.04 6.30
C LEU A 33 65.11 15.46 6.10
N PHE A 34 66.14 16.15 6.60
CA PHE A 34 67.52 15.66 6.57
C PHE A 34 67.74 14.49 7.53
N GLU A 35 67.16 14.53 8.72
CA GLU A 35 67.13 13.40 9.65
C GLU A 35 66.43 12.18 9.06
N PHE A 36 65.30 12.38 8.38
CA PHE A 36 64.61 11.33 7.66
C PHE A 36 65.47 10.74 6.54
N TYR A 37 66.12 11.58 5.74
CA TYR A 37 67.07 11.12 4.72
C TYR A 37 68.19 10.27 5.32
N ARG A 38 68.82 10.72 6.42
CA ARG A 38 69.83 9.93 7.13
C ARG A 38 69.28 8.61 7.65
N TYR A 39 68.09 8.63 8.27
CA TYR A 39 67.43 7.43 8.78
C TYR A 39 67.24 6.39 7.68
N VAL A 40 66.76 6.83 6.51
CA VAL A 40 66.53 5.97 5.34
C VAL A 40 67.85 5.48 4.75
N ASN A 41 68.85 6.35 4.61
CA ASN A 41 70.17 6.02 4.07
C ASN A 41 70.93 5.03 4.96
N ASP A 42 70.94 5.25 6.27
CA ASP A 42 71.63 4.40 7.24
C ASP A 42 70.95 3.04 7.41
N ASN A 43 69.64 2.94 7.09
CA ASN A 43 68.84 1.71 7.14
C ASN A 43 68.36 1.26 5.75
N LYS A 44 69.15 1.49 4.70
CA LYS A 44 68.74 1.25 3.30
C LYS A 44 68.17 -0.14 3.03
N SER A 45 68.70 -1.18 3.68
CA SER A 45 68.19 -2.57 3.55
C SER A 45 66.78 -2.76 4.12
N LYS A 46 66.32 -1.89 5.03
CA LYS A 46 64.96 -1.88 5.61
C LYS A 46 63.99 -0.95 4.87
N HIS A 47 64.47 -0.25 3.84
CA HIS A 47 63.67 0.72 3.09
C HIS A 47 63.69 0.38 1.59
N PRO A 48 63.12 -0.76 1.17
CA PRO A 48 63.10 -1.19 -0.24
C PRO A 48 62.25 -0.28 -1.14
N TRP A 49 61.55 0.70 -0.55
CA TRP A 49 60.66 1.61 -1.25
C TRP A 49 61.39 2.72 -2.03
N ILE A 50 62.69 2.93 -1.78
CA ILE A 50 63.51 3.94 -2.46
C ILE A 50 64.74 3.29 -3.09
N VAL A 51 64.98 3.56 -4.37
CA VAL A 51 66.19 3.07 -5.07
C VAL A 51 67.36 4.04 -4.93
N GLU A 52 68.59 3.61 -5.24
CA GLU A 52 69.79 4.44 -5.03
C GLU A 52 69.74 5.78 -5.77
N THR A 53 69.32 5.77 -7.04
CA THR A 53 69.22 6.99 -7.85
C THR A 53 68.18 7.98 -7.31
N GLU A 54 67.12 7.48 -6.68
CA GLU A 54 66.08 8.26 -6.02
C GLU A 54 66.58 8.85 -4.70
N LEU A 55 67.33 8.07 -3.93
CA LEU A 55 67.95 8.48 -2.67
C LEU A 55 69.03 9.55 -2.92
N ASP A 56 69.87 9.38 -3.94
CA ASP A 56 70.88 10.35 -4.35
C ASP A 56 70.26 11.68 -4.80
N ALA A 57 69.14 11.62 -5.54
CA ALA A 57 68.40 12.80 -5.97
C ALA A 57 67.78 13.56 -4.78
N LEU A 58 67.21 12.83 -3.81
CA LEU A 58 66.70 13.42 -2.56
C LEU A 58 67.83 14.05 -1.74
N GLY A 59 68.94 13.34 -1.54
CA GLY A 59 70.11 13.82 -0.79
C GLY A 59 70.73 15.07 -1.42
N SER A 60 70.94 15.07 -2.74
CA SER A 60 71.45 16.22 -3.48
C SER A 60 70.54 17.44 -3.37
N SER A 61 69.22 17.23 -3.46
CA SER A 61 68.23 18.31 -3.33
C SER A 61 68.16 18.87 -1.92
N LEU A 62 68.25 18.03 -0.89
CA LEU A 62 68.29 18.44 0.52
C LEU A 62 69.57 19.21 0.86
N ASN A 63 70.72 18.80 0.34
CA ASN A 63 71.98 19.54 0.49
C ASN A 63 71.87 20.98 -0.05
N LEU A 64 71.16 21.16 -1.18
CA LEU A 64 70.90 22.50 -1.74
C LEU A 64 69.91 23.33 -0.91
N LEU A 65 69.00 22.71 -0.15
CA LEU A 65 68.15 23.44 0.80
C LEU A 65 68.93 23.93 2.03
N GLN A 66 70.01 23.22 2.40
CA GLN A 66 70.91 23.59 3.50
C GLN A 66 72.14 24.39 3.05
N ALA A 67 72.27 24.69 1.76
CA ALA A 67 73.43 25.40 1.23
C ALA A 67 73.63 26.76 1.92
N GLU A 68 74.84 27.00 2.43
CA GLU A 68 75.20 28.29 3.05
C GLU A 68 75.85 29.25 2.05
N ALA A 69 76.32 28.73 0.91
CA ALA A 69 76.93 29.53 -0.14
C ALA A 69 75.94 30.61 -0.64
N PRO A 70 76.30 31.90 -0.68
CA PRO A 70 75.37 33.00 -0.98
C PRO A 70 74.58 32.84 -2.28
N HIS A 71 75.17 32.15 -3.27
CA HIS A 71 74.64 31.92 -4.61
C HIS A 71 73.73 30.69 -4.74
N GLU A 72 73.64 29.86 -3.70
CA GLU A 72 72.80 28.65 -3.66
C GLU A 72 71.84 28.63 -2.46
N ARG A 73 72.15 29.40 -1.41
CA ARG A 73 71.37 29.56 -0.18
C ARG A 73 69.94 30.01 -0.48
N ILE A 74 68.95 29.36 0.11
CA ILE A 74 67.55 29.83 0.01
C ILE A 74 67.29 30.91 1.06
N ASP A 75 66.71 32.02 0.63
CA ASP A 75 66.28 33.07 1.54
C ASP A 75 64.79 32.84 1.88
N TRP A 76 64.56 32.21 3.03
CA TRP A 76 63.23 31.87 3.52
C TRP A 76 62.50 33.12 4.03
N MET A 77 61.29 33.38 3.52
CA MET A 77 60.46 34.52 3.92
C MET A 77 59.02 34.07 4.25
N PRO A 78 58.84 33.16 5.24
CA PRO A 78 57.54 32.55 5.54
C PRO A 78 56.48 33.58 5.96
N GLU A 79 56.88 34.72 6.54
CA GLU A 79 55.99 35.83 6.87
C GLU A 79 55.38 36.57 5.66
N TYR A 80 55.89 36.31 4.45
CA TYR A 80 55.34 36.80 3.18
C TYR A 80 54.81 35.66 2.31
N GLY A 81 54.85 34.40 2.78
CA GLY A 81 54.38 33.24 2.02
C GLY A 81 55.27 32.89 0.82
N CYS A 82 56.56 33.25 0.85
CA CYS A 82 57.48 32.98 -0.26
C CYS A 82 58.90 32.59 0.20
N ALA A 83 59.70 32.08 -0.73
CA ALA A 83 61.13 31.82 -0.55
C ALA A 83 61.89 32.18 -1.83
N LEU A 84 63.06 32.80 -1.69
CA LEU A 84 63.92 33.08 -2.84
C LEU A 84 64.91 31.93 -3.04
N MET A 85 64.76 31.22 -4.15
CA MET A 85 65.66 30.17 -4.60
C MET A 85 66.66 30.74 -5.61
N LYS A 86 67.96 30.62 -5.29
CA LYS A 86 69.07 31.01 -6.18
C LYS A 86 69.70 29.77 -6.82
N SER A 87 69.96 29.82 -8.11
CA SER A 87 70.58 28.73 -8.86
C SER A 87 71.45 29.28 -9.98
N LYS A 88 72.49 28.54 -10.38
CA LYS A 88 73.30 28.90 -11.55
C LYS A 88 72.43 28.85 -12.82
N ALA A 89 72.56 29.85 -13.69
CA ALA A 89 71.73 30.02 -14.89
C ALA A 89 72.53 29.69 -16.15
N GLY A 90 72.14 28.64 -16.88
CA GLY A 90 72.79 28.24 -18.14
C GLY A 90 74.16 27.58 -17.96
N CYS A 91 74.93 27.49 -19.05
CA CYS A 91 76.24 26.81 -19.10
C CYS A 91 77.41 27.65 -18.52
N THR A 92 77.15 28.88 -18.07
CA THR A 92 78.15 29.81 -17.54
C THR A 92 78.09 29.84 -16.02
N ALA A 93 79.15 29.40 -15.34
CA ALA A 93 79.21 29.28 -13.88
C ALA A 93 79.10 30.61 -13.11
N GLU A 94 79.19 31.75 -13.80
CA GLU A 94 79.22 33.10 -13.23
C GLU A 94 77.85 33.78 -13.16
N ILE A 95 76.78 33.21 -13.75
CA ILE A 95 75.44 33.82 -13.76
C ILE A 95 74.52 33.10 -12.77
N ILE A 96 73.87 33.87 -11.88
CA ILE A 96 72.92 33.38 -10.88
C ILE A 96 71.51 33.83 -11.23
N ALA A 97 70.58 32.88 -11.36
CA ALA A 97 69.14 33.09 -11.49
C ALA A 97 68.45 33.20 -10.13
N PHE A 98 67.48 34.11 -10.07
CA PHE A 98 66.64 34.38 -8.90
C PHE A 98 65.22 33.91 -9.19
N ASN A 99 64.78 32.84 -8.52
CA ASN A 99 63.45 32.28 -8.66
C ASN A 99 62.70 32.42 -7.34
N LEU A 100 61.59 33.15 -7.34
CA LEU A 100 60.75 33.32 -6.16
C LEU A 100 59.68 32.23 -6.13
N ILE A 101 59.77 31.34 -5.15
CA ILE A 101 58.75 30.34 -4.87
C ILE A 101 57.68 31.02 -4.02
N SER A 102 56.46 31.11 -4.55
CA SER A 102 55.36 31.89 -3.99
C SER A 102 54.16 30.98 -3.74
N LEU A 103 53.71 30.87 -2.49
CA LEU A 103 52.49 30.10 -2.17
C LEU A 103 51.26 30.81 -2.72
N ASP A 104 50.29 30.03 -3.21
CA ASP A 104 49.08 30.53 -3.85
C ASP A 104 47.88 29.58 -3.65
N LEU A 105 46.71 29.94 -4.19
CA LEU A 105 45.45 29.17 -4.08
C LEU A 105 45.06 28.89 -2.64
N HIS A 106 45.12 29.90 -1.79
CA HIS A 106 44.79 29.71 -0.38
C HIS A 106 43.31 29.34 -0.22
N GLN A 107 43.06 28.25 0.49
CA GLN A 107 41.74 27.76 0.83
C GLN A 107 41.46 28.04 2.31
N PHE A 108 40.21 28.39 2.58
CA PHE A 108 39.71 28.61 3.92
C PHE A 108 39.26 27.28 4.53
N GLU A 109 39.85 26.89 5.65
CA GLU A 109 39.48 25.69 6.39
C GLU A 109 39.04 26.06 7.81
N THR A 110 37.74 25.92 8.08
CA THR A 110 37.13 26.11 9.41
C THR A 110 37.03 24.79 10.15
N ARG A 111 37.50 24.77 11.40
CA ARG A 111 37.33 23.62 12.29
C ARG A 111 36.59 24.02 13.56
N SER A 112 35.51 23.32 13.88
CA SER A 112 34.75 23.51 15.11
C SER A 112 35.41 22.77 16.27
N LYS A 113 35.81 23.51 17.32
CA LYS A 113 36.33 23.00 18.58
C LYS A 113 35.26 23.11 19.66
N PRO A 114 34.84 22.03 20.32
CA PRO A 114 33.93 22.11 21.46
C PRO A 114 34.52 22.99 22.58
N SER A 115 33.72 23.90 23.14
CA SER A 115 34.06 24.72 24.31
C SER A 115 32.95 24.58 25.36
N CYS A 116 33.23 25.00 26.60
CA CYS A 116 32.29 24.88 27.72
C CYS A 116 30.93 25.57 27.49
N ASN A 117 30.83 26.48 26.52
CA ASN A 117 29.62 27.21 26.16
C ASN A 117 29.22 27.07 24.67
N GLY A 118 29.70 26.03 23.95
CA GLY A 118 29.34 25.80 22.54
C GLY A 118 30.50 25.27 21.70
N TYR A 119 30.71 25.84 20.52
CA TYR A 119 31.84 25.54 19.64
C TYR A 119 32.64 26.82 19.36
N ASN A 120 33.95 26.77 19.56
CA ASN A 120 34.90 27.76 19.06
C ASN A 120 35.36 27.34 17.66
N TYR A 121 35.27 28.23 16.68
CA TYR A 121 35.77 27.96 15.34
C TYR A 121 37.23 28.41 15.24
N VAL A 122 38.08 27.55 14.67
CA VAL A 122 39.45 27.89 14.29
C VAL A 122 39.49 27.92 12.77
N ASP A 123 39.72 29.12 12.23
CA ASP A 123 39.77 29.38 10.81
C ASP A 123 41.23 29.51 10.36
N ASN A 124 41.66 28.65 9.42
CA ASN A 124 43.00 28.68 8.86
C ASN A 124 42.94 28.97 7.35
N SER A 125 43.92 29.73 6.87
CA SER A 125 44.17 29.94 5.44
C SER A 125 45.35 29.04 5.03
N LEU A 126 45.07 27.98 4.28
CA LEU A 126 46.07 27.00 3.84
C LEU A 126 46.34 27.12 2.34
N PRO A 127 47.60 27.17 1.89
CA PRO A 127 47.91 27.20 0.47
C PRO A 127 47.58 25.85 -0.19
N ALA A 128 46.80 25.84 -1.27
CA ALA A 128 46.54 24.65 -2.07
C ALA A 128 47.52 24.49 -3.25
N GLY A 129 48.40 25.48 -3.49
CA GLY A 129 49.41 25.41 -4.54
C GLY A 129 50.54 26.43 -4.37
N TYR A 130 51.43 26.49 -5.36
CA TYR A 130 52.50 27.48 -5.42
C TYR A 130 52.82 27.84 -6.88
N GLN A 131 53.46 29.00 -7.07
CA GLN A 131 54.00 29.45 -8.35
C GLN A 131 55.50 29.71 -8.22
N VAL A 132 56.24 29.53 -9.32
CA VAL A 132 57.65 29.91 -9.42
C VAL A 132 57.77 31.12 -10.34
N LEU A 133 58.23 32.24 -9.79
CA LEU A 133 58.40 33.48 -10.54
C LEU A 133 59.89 33.72 -10.79
N HIS A 134 60.31 33.67 -12.04
CA HIS A 134 61.65 34.08 -12.41
C HIS A 134 61.76 35.61 -12.33
N ILE A 135 62.62 36.11 -11.45
CA ILE A 135 62.81 37.54 -11.21
C ILE A 135 63.81 38.11 -12.22
N GLY A 136 64.94 37.42 -12.39
CA GLY A 136 66.05 37.88 -13.22
C GLY A 136 67.35 37.13 -12.91
N THR A 137 68.41 37.54 -13.58
CA THR A 137 69.75 36.96 -13.46
C THR A 137 70.80 38.04 -13.17
N CYS A 138 71.81 37.76 -12.36
CA CYS A 138 72.97 38.64 -12.17
C CYS A 138 74.29 37.86 -12.20
N ASN A 139 75.41 38.57 -12.39
CA ASN A 139 76.73 37.97 -12.17
C ASN A 139 76.91 37.66 -10.67
N ILE A 140 77.66 36.60 -10.34
CA ILE A 140 77.99 36.23 -8.97
C ILE A 140 78.67 37.37 -8.19
N ASP A 141 79.44 38.22 -8.86
CA ASP A 141 80.09 39.39 -8.24
C ASP A 141 79.08 40.46 -7.79
N ASP A 142 77.96 40.60 -8.52
CA ASP A 142 76.89 41.55 -8.21
C ASP A 142 75.90 41.01 -7.16
N LEU A 143 75.95 39.72 -6.84
CA LEU A 143 74.99 39.03 -5.98
C LEU A 143 74.84 39.72 -4.62
N LYS A 144 75.96 40.07 -3.99
CA LYS A 144 75.98 40.72 -2.69
C LYS A 144 75.35 42.11 -2.76
N ALA A 145 75.71 42.91 -3.77
CA ALA A 145 75.14 44.23 -3.98
C ALA A 145 73.61 44.18 -4.19
N ARG A 146 73.09 43.20 -4.93
CA ARG A 146 71.65 43.00 -5.12
C ARG A 146 70.94 42.58 -3.83
N GLN A 147 71.53 41.68 -3.05
CA GLN A 147 70.98 41.25 -1.75
C GLN A 147 70.98 42.39 -0.71
N ASP A 148 72.04 43.19 -0.66
CA ASP A 148 72.14 44.36 0.22
C ASP A 148 71.10 45.42 -0.16
N LEU A 149 70.92 45.66 -1.47
CA LEU A 149 69.90 46.57 -1.98
C LEU A 149 68.47 46.09 -1.65
N PHE A 150 68.20 44.80 -1.80
CA PHE A 150 66.91 44.21 -1.39
C PHE A 150 66.67 44.38 0.10
N SER A 151 67.66 44.07 0.93
CA SER A 151 67.56 44.18 2.39
C SER A 151 67.28 45.62 2.82
N SER A 152 67.96 46.59 2.21
CA SER A 152 67.71 48.02 2.42
C SER A 152 66.27 48.42 2.03
N LYS A 153 65.79 48.01 0.86
CA LYS A 153 64.42 48.28 0.40
C LYS A 153 63.35 47.63 1.27
N LEU A 154 63.56 46.37 1.68
CA LEU A 154 62.66 45.65 2.57
C LEU A 154 62.60 46.30 3.96
N ALA A 155 63.74 46.69 4.53
CA ALA A 155 63.81 47.40 5.81
C ALA A 155 63.08 48.75 5.74
N ALA A 156 63.29 49.52 4.67
CA ALA A 156 62.57 50.78 4.45
C ALA A 156 61.05 50.55 4.37
N ALA A 157 60.60 49.54 3.66
CA ALA A 157 59.18 49.24 3.54
C ALA A 157 58.55 48.71 4.85
N GLN A 158 59.29 47.97 5.67
CA GLN A 158 58.83 47.48 6.98
C GLN A 158 58.50 48.61 7.98
N THR A 159 59.00 49.82 7.76
CA THR A 159 58.64 51.00 8.58
C THR A 159 57.27 51.58 8.25
N ARG A 160 56.62 51.16 7.15
CA ARG A 160 55.32 51.67 6.70
C ARG A 160 54.18 51.03 7.52
N THR A 161 53.64 51.77 8.49
CA THR A 161 52.52 51.33 9.37
C THR A 161 51.23 52.14 9.14
N GLY A 162 50.11 51.71 9.71
CA GLY A 162 48.81 52.40 9.58
C GLY A 162 48.30 52.48 8.14
N GLU A 163 47.79 53.63 7.71
CA GLU A 163 47.28 53.85 6.35
C GLU A 163 48.35 53.65 5.27
N LYS A 164 49.63 53.91 5.58
CA LYS A 164 50.78 53.72 4.68
C LYS A 164 51.13 52.25 4.43
N ARG A 165 50.50 51.32 5.16
CA ARG A 165 50.61 49.88 4.93
C ARG A 165 49.75 49.41 3.75
N SER A 166 48.67 50.13 3.44
CA SER A 166 47.71 49.78 2.39
C SER A 166 48.17 50.23 1.00
N ALA A 167 47.77 49.49 -0.04
CA ALA A 167 47.96 49.88 -1.44
C ALA A 167 46.78 50.71 -2.00
N ALA A 168 45.78 51.06 -1.16
CA ALA A 168 44.52 51.67 -1.57
C ALA A 168 44.64 53.06 -2.24
N GLY A 169 45.80 53.72 -2.17
CA GLY A 169 46.07 55.03 -2.78
C GLY A 169 46.92 55.00 -4.05
N GLY A 170 47.15 53.83 -4.66
CA GLY A 170 48.05 53.71 -5.82
C GLY A 170 49.53 53.86 -5.47
N GLN A 171 49.90 53.69 -4.19
CA GLN A 171 51.28 53.65 -3.70
C GLN A 171 51.66 52.26 -3.19
N GLN A 172 52.96 51.93 -3.20
CA GLN A 172 53.47 50.63 -2.74
C GLN A 172 53.38 50.47 -1.21
N GLY A 173 52.28 49.90 -0.70
CA GLY A 173 52.11 49.57 0.72
C GLY A 173 52.89 48.31 1.18
N HIS A 174 53.16 48.20 2.49
CA HIS A 174 53.82 47.00 3.09
C HIS A 174 52.82 45.84 3.31
N GLN A 175 52.41 45.22 2.21
CA GLN A 175 51.55 44.04 2.23
C GLN A 175 52.34 42.77 2.56
N LYS A 176 51.76 41.85 3.33
CA LYS A 176 52.39 40.56 3.67
C LYS A 176 52.06 39.52 2.61
N THR A 177 52.48 39.78 1.37
CA THR A 177 52.19 38.95 0.19
C THR A 177 53.47 38.58 -0.58
N PRO A 178 53.48 37.46 -1.33
CA PRO A 178 54.57 37.15 -2.25
C PRO A 178 54.75 38.21 -3.34
N ALA A 179 53.64 38.80 -3.80
CA ALA A 179 53.62 39.86 -4.81
C ALA A 179 54.39 41.11 -4.38
N PHE A 180 54.37 41.44 -3.09
CA PHE A 180 55.14 42.55 -2.52
C PHE A 180 56.65 42.27 -2.57
N ILE A 181 57.08 41.06 -2.17
CA ILE A 181 58.49 40.66 -2.26
C ILE A 181 58.97 40.63 -3.71
N HIS A 182 58.14 40.12 -4.62
CA HIS A 182 58.42 40.13 -6.05
C HIS A 182 58.58 41.55 -6.60
N ALA A 183 57.74 42.51 -6.20
CA ALA A 183 57.87 43.91 -6.60
C ALA A 183 59.17 44.56 -6.12
N LEU A 184 59.56 44.31 -4.86
CA LEU A 184 60.84 44.80 -4.32
C LEU A 184 62.05 44.26 -5.09
N TYR A 185 62.04 42.97 -5.42
CA TYR A 185 63.11 42.38 -6.22
C TYR A 185 63.14 42.94 -7.65
N ARG A 186 62.00 43.22 -8.28
CA ARG A 186 61.98 43.86 -9.60
C ARG A 186 62.65 45.24 -9.58
N GLU A 187 62.47 46.02 -8.52
CA GLU A 187 63.21 47.28 -8.33
C GLU A 187 64.71 47.06 -8.14
N VAL A 188 65.10 46.02 -7.41
CA VAL A 188 66.50 45.62 -7.24
C VAL A 188 67.15 45.28 -8.58
N PHE A 189 66.39 44.73 -9.53
CA PHE A 189 66.83 44.45 -10.90
C PHE A 189 66.66 45.62 -11.88
N GLY A 190 66.41 46.84 -11.39
CA GLY A 190 66.43 48.07 -12.21
C GLY A 190 65.10 48.41 -12.89
N MET A 191 63.99 47.79 -12.47
CA MET A 191 62.66 48.22 -12.88
C MET A 191 62.20 49.47 -12.10
N GLN A 192 61.14 50.15 -12.58
CA GLN A 192 60.63 51.41 -12.02
C GLN A 192 60.47 51.34 -10.47
N PRO A 193 60.91 52.36 -9.72
CA PRO A 193 60.76 52.41 -8.26
C PRO A 193 59.29 52.54 -7.83
N GLU A 194 58.99 52.06 -6.62
CA GLU A 194 57.63 52.05 -6.04
C GLU A 194 56.60 51.25 -6.88
N GLN A 195 57.06 50.16 -7.49
CA GLN A 195 56.17 49.30 -8.27
C GLN A 195 55.06 48.72 -7.38
N LEU A 196 53.81 48.94 -7.81
CA LEU A 196 52.66 48.35 -7.15
C LEU A 196 52.72 46.82 -7.23
N PRO A 197 52.55 46.10 -6.11
CA PRO A 197 52.46 44.66 -6.13
C PRO A 197 51.25 44.25 -7.00
N ARG A 198 51.45 43.27 -7.88
CA ARG A 198 50.35 42.73 -8.70
C ARG A 198 49.32 42.05 -7.78
N GLY A 199 48.03 42.33 -8.01
CA GLY A 199 46.94 41.63 -7.33
C GLY A 199 46.85 40.15 -7.73
N GLY A 200 46.20 39.33 -6.91
CA GLY A 200 45.94 37.92 -7.18
C GLY A 200 46.50 36.95 -6.13
N TRP A 201 47.49 37.36 -5.33
CA TRP A 201 48.02 36.56 -4.21
C TRP A 201 47.38 36.94 -2.88
N THR A 202 47.10 35.93 -2.06
CA THR A 202 46.53 36.09 -0.73
C THR A 202 47.50 36.78 0.23
N ASP A 203 46.99 37.73 1.01
CA ASP A 203 47.72 38.35 2.12
C ASP A 203 47.79 37.38 3.31
N VAL A 204 49.00 36.96 3.67
CA VAL A 204 49.28 36.05 4.79
C VAL A 204 49.60 36.83 6.09
N GLY A 205 49.24 38.11 6.14
CA GLY A 205 49.30 38.94 7.35
C GLY A 205 48.25 38.56 8.40
N MET A 206 48.40 39.05 9.63
CA MET A 206 47.54 38.64 10.76
C MET A 206 46.15 39.31 10.78
N HIS A 207 45.87 40.22 9.84
CA HIS A 207 44.61 40.98 9.75
C HIS A 207 43.47 40.21 9.04
N THR A 208 43.74 39.01 8.53
CA THR A 208 42.75 38.07 7.95
C THR A 208 42.21 37.06 8.97
N GLY A 209 42.38 37.29 10.28
CA GLY A 209 41.69 36.54 11.35
C GLY A 209 42.37 35.26 11.87
N GLY A 210 43.63 35.00 11.51
CA GLY A 210 44.36 33.78 11.91
C GLY A 210 45.12 33.88 13.24
N GLN A 211 45.56 32.71 13.75
CA GLN A 211 46.39 32.55 14.96
C GLN A 211 47.79 33.21 14.85
N GLU A 212 48.53 33.31 15.97
CA GLU A 212 49.89 33.90 16.00
C GLU A 212 50.94 33.15 15.13
N THR A 213 50.71 31.87 14.80
CA THR A 213 51.57 31.05 13.94
C THR A 213 51.02 30.95 12.52
N ARG A 214 51.88 31.17 11.50
CA ARG A 214 51.49 31.09 10.08
C ARG A 214 51.78 29.69 9.52
N PRO A 215 50.82 28.99 8.87
CA PRO A 215 51.03 27.66 8.31
C PRO A 215 51.76 27.68 6.96
N THR A 216 52.79 28.52 6.80
CA THR A 216 53.51 28.71 5.52
C THR A 216 54.83 27.96 5.44
N ALA A 217 55.43 27.57 6.57
CA ALA A 217 56.77 26.96 6.60
C ALA A 217 56.84 25.59 5.91
N TRP A 218 55.92 24.67 6.21
CA TRP A 218 55.89 23.34 5.58
C TRP A 218 55.58 23.39 4.08
N PRO A 219 54.52 24.10 3.62
CA PRO A 219 54.27 24.27 2.18
C PRO A 219 55.43 24.93 1.43
N LEU A 220 56.15 25.88 2.05
CA LEU A 220 57.32 26.50 1.42
C LEU A 220 58.49 25.54 1.29
N VAL A 221 58.81 24.78 2.33
CA VAL A 221 59.94 23.84 2.29
C VAL A 221 59.65 22.69 1.33
N THR A 222 58.44 22.15 1.33
CA THR A 222 58.03 21.11 0.39
C THR A 222 58.04 21.59 -1.06
N SER A 223 57.48 22.76 -1.34
CA SER A 223 57.51 23.36 -2.68
C SER A 223 58.94 23.65 -3.14
N SER A 224 59.82 24.08 -2.23
CA SER A 224 61.24 24.32 -2.53
C SER A 224 62.02 23.04 -2.76
N LEU A 225 61.75 21.99 -1.99
CA LEU A 225 62.34 20.67 -2.18
C LEU A 225 61.93 20.11 -3.54
N TYR A 226 60.63 20.15 -3.85
CA TYR A 226 60.09 19.71 -5.12
C TYR A 226 60.75 20.42 -6.32
N GLN A 227 60.89 21.74 -6.23
CA GLN A 227 61.54 22.53 -7.27
C GLN A 227 63.04 22.25 -7.40
N ARG A 228 63.74 21.96 -6.31
CA ARG A 228 65.14 21.50 -6.37
C ARG A 228 65.26 20.11 -7.02
N MET A 229 64.32 19.22 -6.76
CA MET A 229 64.29 17.89 -7.36
C MET A 229 64.02 17.93 -8.87
N ILE A 230 63.13 18.82 -9.34
CA ILE A 230 62.94 19.07 -10.78
C ILE A 230 64.24 19.55 -11.44
N ASN A 231 64.95 20.45 -10.77
CA ASN A 231 66.16 21.08 -11.30
C ASN A 231 67.44 20.25 -11.10
N CYS A 232 67.35 19.05 -10.51
CA CYS A 232 68.49 18.14 -10.34
C CYS A 232 68.84 17.48 -11.68
N GLU A 233 70.13 17.32 -12.01
CA GLU A 233 70.56 16.68 -13.28
C GLU A 233 70.05 15.23 -13.44
N ILE A 234 69.68 14.58 -12.34
CA ILE A 234 69.12 13.22 -12.28
C ILE A 234 67.62 13.20 -12.68
N SER A 235 66.94 14.36 -12.72
CA SER A 235 65.49 14.47 -12.96
C SER A 235 65.03 13.95 -14.33
N ILE A 236 65.91 13.92 -15.33
CA ILE A 236 65.62 13.39 -16.68
C ILE A 236 65.23 11.90 -16.65
N ARG A 237 65.59 11.17 -15.58
CA ARG A 237 65.33 9.73 -15.43
C ARG A 237 64.26 9.40 -14.37
N LEU A 238 63.69 10.38 -13.67
CA LEU A 238 62.78 10.17 -12.54
C LEU A 238 61.45 10.91 -12.76
N SER A 239 60.33 10.25 -12.49
CA SER A 239 59.02 10.91 -12.44
C SER A 239 58.86 11.62 -11.10
N ILE A 240 59.33 12.86 -11.00
CA ILE A 240 59.33 13.65 -9.75
C ILE A 240 57.89 13.88 -9.24
N ASP A 241 56.90 14.04 -10.13
CA ASP A 241 55.48 14.15 -9.77
C ASP A 241 54.97 12.94 -8.97
N LYS A 242 55.51 11.74 -9.21
CA LYS A 242 55.14 10.49 -8.51
C LYS A 242 56.05 10.18 -7.33
N PHE A 243 57.34 10.51 -7.44
CA PHE A 243 58.34 10.23 -6.43
C PHE A 243 58.22 11.15 -5.19
N PHE A 244 57.90 12.43 -5.39
CA PHE A 244 57.81 13.38 -4.29
C PHE A 244 56.66 13.09 -3.30
N PRO A 245 55.41 12.80 -3.74
CA PRO A 245 54.36 12.41 -2.79
C PRO A 245 54.69 11.13 -2.04
N LYS A 246 55.45 10.20 -2.66
CA LYS A 246 55.96 8.99 -2.00
C LYS A 246 56.88 9.33 -0.84
N ILE A 247 57.81 10.29 -1.02
CA ILE A 247 58.67 10.81 0.06
C ILE A 247 57.82 11.39 1.20
N VAL A 248 56.80 12.20 0.88
CA VAL A 248 55.93 12.83 1.88
C VAL A 248 55.17 11.78 2.71
N ALA A 249 54.66 10.72 2.08
CA ALA A 249 53.97 9.63 2.77
C ALA A 249 54.91 8.93 3.77
N TYR A 250 56.11 8.52 3.34
CA TYR A 250 57.07 7.82 4.20
C TYR A 250 57.67 8.71 5.29
N PHE A 251 57.86 10.00 5.01
CA PHE A 251 58.23 10.98 6.02
C PHE A 251 57.18 11.06 7.14
N GLY A 252 55.88 10.99 6.78
CA GLY A 252 54.79 10.92 7.75
C GLY A 252 54.88 9.72 8.70
N LEU A 253 55.25 8.53 8.20
CA LEU A 253 55.44 7.34 9.04
C LEU A 253 56.63 7.51 10.01
N TYR A 254 57.76 8.04 9.53
CA TYR A 254 58.92 8.35 10.37
C TYR A 254 58.55 9.33 11.50
N MET A 255 57.77 10.36 11.20
CA MET A 255 57.32 11.33 12.20
C MET A 255 56.35 10.71 13.22
N CYS A 256 55.55 9.71 12.83
CA CYS A 256 54.73 8.94 13.77
C CYS A 256 55.60 8.16 14.76
N GLU A 257 56.64 7.47 14.29
CA GLU A 257 57.57 6.74 15.16
C GLU A 257 58.25 7.67 16.16
N LYS A 258 58.69 8.85 15.72
CA LYS A 258 59.27 9.86 16.63
C LYS A 258 58.30 10.33 17.71
N LYS A 259 57.01 10.45 17.40
CA LYS A 259 56.01 10.81 18.41
C LYS A 259 55.71 9.68 19.40
N ILE A 260 55.78 8.43 18.95
CA ILE A 260 55.66 7.26 19.82
C ILE A 260 56.90 7.15 20.74
N GLU A 261 58.11 7.29 20.19
CA GLU A 261 59.35 7.32 21.00
C GLU A 261 59.33 8.45 22.04
N GLU A 262 58.81 9.63 21.68
CA GLU A 262 58.69 10.75 22.59
C GLU A 262 57.71 10.44 23.73
N TYR A 263 56.55 9.88 23.41
CA TYR A 263 55.58 9.40 24.40
C TYR A 263 56.22 8.43 25.39
N GLU A 264 57.00 7.47 24.92
CA GLU A 264 57.66 6.48 25.79
C GLU A 264 58.67 7.13 26.75
N ARG A 265 59.33 8.22 26.35
CA ARG A 265 60.25 8.96 27.22
C ARG A 265 59.53 9.85 28.24
N THR A 266 58.31 10.30 27.94
CA THR A 266 57.55 11.27 28.76
C THR A 266 56.43 10.65 29.60
N VAL A 267 56.09 9.37 29.38
CA VAL A 267 55.03 8.67 30.11
C VAL A 267 55.25 8.71 31.61
N THR A 268 54.23 9.16 32.35
CA THR A 268 54.23 9.12 33.81
C THR A 268 53.61 7.81 34.32
N PRO A 269 54.12 7.21 35.41
CA PRO A 269 53.60 5.94 35.95
C PRO A 269 52.14 6.00 36.45
N LYS A 270 51.59 7.21 36.63
CA LYS A 270 50.25 7.45 37.17
C LYS A 270 49.48 8.43 36.27
N PRO A 271 48.84 7.94 35.18
CA PRO A 271 48.09 8.81 34.28
C PRO A 271 46.96 9.53 35.02
N SER A 272 46.77 10.81 34.72
CA SER A 272 45.73 11.66 35.34
C SER A 272 44.36 11.54 34.66
N SER A 273 44.29 10.94 33.46
CA SER A 273 43.10 10.78 32.63
C SER A 273 43.13 9.44 31.86
N ASN A 274 41.97 8.92 31.46
CA ASN A 274 41.86 7.79 30.50
C ASN A 274 41.99 8.23 29.04
N ALA A 275 41.98 9.54 28.78
CA ALA A 275 42.11 10.07 27.44
C ALA A 275 43.49 9.68 26.87
N PRO A 276 43.57 9.28 25.60
CA PRO A 276 44.84 8.98 24.95
C PRO A 276 45.76 10.20 25.07
N ASP A 277 47.04 9.97 25.36
CA ASP A 277 48.03 11.03 25.46
C ASP A 277 48.10 11.86 24.17
N VAL A 278 48.31 13.17 24.31
CA VAL A 278 48.35 14.12 23.19
C VAL A 278 49.36 13.70 22.12
N LEU A 279 50.49 13.08 22.50
CA LEU A 279 51.51 12.61 21.56
C LEU A 279 51.02 11.41 20.74
N LEU A 280 50.27 10.48 21.35
CA LEU A 280 49.66 9.35 20.65
C LEU A 280 48.52 9.79 19.71
N VAL A 281 47.70 10.76 20.15
CA VAL A 281 46.66 11.37 19.30
C VAL A 281 47.29 12.06 18.09
N ARG A 282 48.41 12.76 18.30
CA ARG A 282 49.17 13.42 17.22
C ARG A 282 49.75 12.38 16.25
N ALA A 283 50.38 11.32 16.75
CA ALA A 283 50.89 10.23 15.91
C ALA A 283 49.78 9.62 15.03
N PHE A 284 48.59 9.40 15.60
CA PHE A 284 47.46 8.85 14.85
C PHE A 284 46.96 9.78 13.73
N ARG A 285 46.95 11.10 13.97
CA ARG A 285 46.56 12.07 12.94
C ARG A 285 47.60 12.20 11.82
N ILE A 286 48.89 12.15 12.15
CA ILE A 286 49.97 12.10 11.14
C ILE A 286 49.82 10.84 10.29
N LEU A 287 49.56 9.69 10.93
CA LEU A 287 49.33 8.41 10.24
C LEU A 287 48.14 8.48 9.29
N GLN A 288 47.04 9.11 9.70
CA GLN A 288 45.86 9.32 8.85
C GLN A 288 46.21 10.14 7.60
N SER A 289 46.91 11.27 7.77
CA SER A 289 47.31 12.14 6.65
C SER A 289 48.26 11.42 5.69
N ALA A 290 49.27 10.74 6.20
CA ALA A 290 50.21 9.96 5.39
C ALA A 290 49.53 8.83 4.62
N SER A 291 48.56 8.16 5.25
CA SER A 291 47.79 7.06 4.63
C SER A 291 46.91 7.56 3.48
N MET A 292 46.36 8.77 3.56
CA MET A 292 45.60 9.38 2.46
C MET A 292 46.48 9.66 1.23
N VAL A 293 47.69 10.19 1.44
CA VAL A 293 48.67 10.40 0.36
C VAL A 293 49.07 9.07 -0.27
N ALA A 294 49.31 8.04 0.56
CA ALA A 294 49.65 6.70 0.07
C ALA A 294 48.50 6.02 -0.70
N ALA A 295 47.24 6.23 -0.30
CA ALA A 295 46.08 5.72 -1.01
C ALA A 295 45.95 6.34 -2.41
N ALA A 296 46.12 7.67 -2.53
CA ALA A 296 46.10 8.35 -3.82
C ALA A 296 47.21 7.84 -4.76
N LEU A 297 48.41 7.61 -4.24
CA LEU A 297 49.52 7.01 -5.01
C LEU A 297 49.20 5.58 -5.50
N SER A 298 48.50 4.80 -4.67
CA SER A 298 48.04 3.45 -5.05
C SER A 298 46.98 3.50 -6.15
N ASP A 299 46.04 4.43 -6.07
CA ASP A 299 44.98 4.62 -7.08
C ASP A 299 45.56 5.07 -8.44
N GLU A 300 46.65 5.84 -8.43
CA GLU A 300 47.38 6.28 -9.63
C GLU A 300 48.32 5.22 -10.23
N GLY A 301 48.35 4.02 -9.65
CA GLY A 301 49.16 2.89 -10.13
C GLY A 301 50.68 3.10 -9.99
N VAL A 302 51.11 3.88 -8.99
CA VAL A 302 52.53 4.00 -8.62
C VAL A 302 52.94 2.74 -7.84
N ASP A 303 54.15 2.22 -8.09
CA ASP A 303 54.73 0.95 -7.57
C ASP A 303 54.31 0.50 -6.15
N ASP A 304 54.31 -0.82 -5.97
CA ASP A 304 53.88 -1.59 -4.78
C ASP A 304 54.03 -0.85 -3.42
N MET A 305 52.92 -0.29 -2.93
CA MET A 305 52.81 0.35 -1.61
C MET A 305 52.71 -0.66 -0.44
N SER A 306 52.99 -1.95 -0.68
CA SER A 306 52.97 -3.01 0.35
C SER A 306 53.87 -2.72 1.55
N HIS A 307 55.05 -2.15 1.32
CA HIS A 307 55.97 -1.78 2.39
C HIS A 307 55.39 -0.67 3.27
N PHE A 308 54.76 0.34 2.68
CA PHE A 308 54.05 1.40 3.40
C PHE A 308 52.90 0.82 4.23
N LEU A 309 52.10 -0.09 3.66
CA LEU A 309 51.00 -0.75 4.35
C LEU A 309 51.49 -1.57 5.57
N THR A 310 52.63 -2.23 5.44
CA THR A 310 53.22 -3.02 6.53
C THR A 310 53.71 -2.12 7.66
N TRP A 311 54.42 -1.04 7.32
CA TRP A 311 54.95 -0.10 8.30
C TRP A 311 53.84 0.69 9.01
N SER A 312 52.84 1.18 8.26
CA SER A 312 51.67 1.86 8.82
C SER A 312 50.84 0.97 9.76
N LYS A 313 50.67 -0.33 9.44
CA LYS A 313 50.03 -1.30 10.34
C LYS A 313 50.82 -1.47 11.64
N SER A 314 52.14 -1.58 11.57
CA SER A 314 53.01 -1.65 12.75
C SER A 314 52.84 -0.42 13.65
N ILE A 315 52.89 0.78 13.07
CA ILE A 315 52.69 2.05 13.80
C ILE A 315 51.29 2.10 14.43
N ARG A 316 50.23 1.72 13.69
CA ARG A 316 48.86 1.68 14.23
C ARG A 316 48.76 0.73 15.42
N CYS A 317 49.34 -0.47 15.32
CA CYS A 317 49.36 -1.43 16.41
C CYS A 317 50.06 -0.85 17.65
N GLN A 318 51.22 -0.21 17.48
CA GLN A 318 51.93 0.44 18.58
C GLN A 318 51.09 1.56 19.23
N ILE A 319 50.43 2.42 18.44
CA ILE A 319 49.56 3.48 19.00
C ILE A 319 48.41 2.88 19.81
N MET A 320 47.75 1.83 19.29
CA MET A 320 46.64 1.18 19.98
C MET A 320 47.10 0.47 21.26
N GLU A 321 48.23 -0.23 21.21
CA GLU A 321 48.82 -0.93 22.36
C GLU A 321 49.20 0.03 23.48
N LYS A 322 49.86 1.15 23.15
CA LYS A 322 50.28 2.17 24.11
C LYS A 322 49.08 2.92 24.70
N THR A 323 48.07 3.23 23.88
CA THR A 323 46.81 3.83 24.33
C THR A 323 46.08 2.89 25.29
N SER A 324 45.96 1.60 24.94
CA SER A 324 45.36 0.58 25.80
C SER A 324 46.13 0.41 27.11
N SER A 325 47.47 0.40 27.05
CA SER A 325 48.33 0.34 28.23
C SER A 325 48.12 1.52 29.17
N GLN A 326 47.97 2.74 28.64
CA GLN A 326 47.64 3.92 29.42
C GLN A 326 46.24 3.83 30.05
N SER A 327 45.23 3.39 29.29
CA SER A 327 43.88 3.17 29.82
C SER A 327 43.87 2.12 30.93
N ASN A 328 44.64 1.05 30.80
CA ASN A 328 44.81 0.01 31.82
C ASN A 328 45.55 0.54 33.07
N LEU A 329 46.58 1.37 32.89
CA LEU A 329 47.26 2.03 34.03
C LEU A 329 46.33 3.04 34.73
N PHE A 330 45.44 3.71 34.00
CA PHE A 330 44.43 4.61 34.57
C PHE A 330 43.32 3.84 35.30
N SER A 331 42.88 2.69 34.76
CA SER A 331 41.84 1.86 35.40
C SER A 331 42.31 1.29 36.74
N LYS A 332 43.62 1.05 36.93
CA LYS A 332 44.21 0.67 38.23
C LYS A 332 43.92 1.66 39.36
N ARG A 333 43.58 2.93 39.07
CA ARG A 333 43.14 3.90 40.10
C ARG A 333 41.71 3.65 40.61
N PHE A 334 40.95 2.82 39.91
CA PHE A 334 39.57 2.43 40.23
C PHE A 334 39.47 0.94 40.57
N GLU A 335 40.59 0.23 40.60
CA GLU A 335 40.64 -1.13 41.16
C GLU A 335 40.38 -1.05 42.65
N LEU A 336 39.47 -1.90 43.13
CA LEU A 336 39.17 -2.01 44.55
C LEU A 336 40.41 -2.57 45.28
N PRO A 337 40.71 -2.09 46.50
CA PRO A 337 41.79 -2.62 47.32
C PRO A 337 41.67 -4.14 47.45
N GLN A 338 42.76 -4.88 47.21
CA GLN A 338 42.75 -6.34 47.28
C GLN A 338 42.86 -6.87 48.73
N SER A 339 43.20 -6.02 49.69
CA SER A 339 43.24 -6.33 51.11
C SER A 339 42.85 -5.14 51.98
N ASP A 340 42.37 -5.40 53.19
CA ASP A 340 41.98 -4.36 54.17
C ASP A 340 43.14 -3.44 54.59
N ALA A 341 44.39 -3.89 54.41
CA ALA A 341 45.58 -3.12 54.74
C ALA A 341 45.88 -1.97 53.74
N ASP A 342 45.30 -2.02 52.54
CA ASP A 342 45.53 -1.05 51.47
C ASP A 342 44.52 0.12 51.48
N ILE A 343 43.62 0.14 52.48
CA ILE A 343 42.55 1.12 52.61
C ILE A 343 43.07 2.35 53.38
N VAL A 344 43.30 3.46 52.70
CA VAL A 344 43.61 4.75 53.34
C VAL A 344 42.31 5.53 53.56
N GLY A 345 41.77 5.46 54.78
CA GLY A 345 40.60 6.24 55.22
C GLY A 345 39.74 5.48 56.23
N THR A 346 38.93 6.21 57.00
CA THR A 346 37.91 5.63 57.87
C THR A 346 36.68 5.24 57.06
N PHE A 347 36.25 3.98 57.16
CA PHE A 347 34.97 3.54 56.60
C PHE A 347 33.84 4.38 57.18
N LYS A 348 33.16 5.13 56.31
CA LYS A 348 31.86 5.70 56.62
C LYS A 348 30.82 4.70 56.14
N ASN A 349 30.15 4.03 57.06
CA ASN A 349 28.98 3.23 56.72
C ASN A 349 27.91 4.20 56.19
N PHE A 350 27.57 4.06 54.91
CA PHE A 350 26.46 4.80 54.32
C PHE A 350 25.18 4.01 54.58
N SER A 351 24.32 4.56 55.44
CA SER A 351 22.96 4.06 55.62
C SER A 351 22.07 4.72 54.57
N PHE A 352 21.60 3.94 53.60
CA PHE A 352 20.66 4.42 52.60
C PHE A 352 19.23 4.22 53.09
N ASN A 353 18.45 5.29 53.11
CA ASN A 353 17.00 5.19 53.28
C ASN A 353 16.41 4.79 51.93
N VAL A 354 16.38 3.48 51.70
CA VAL A 354 15.80 2.92 50.49
C VAL A 354 14.28 3.14 50.52
N PRO A 355 13.64 3.51 49.39
CA PRO A 355 12.19 3.63 49.33
C PRO A 355 11.51 2.35 49.81
N ASP A 356 10.40 2.48 50.52
CA ASP A 356 9.56 1.35 50.92
C ASP A 356 9.24 0.47 49.71
N LYS A 357 9.09 -0.85 49.95
CA LYS A 357 8.71 -1.81 48.91
C LYS A 357 7.35 -1.39 48.36
N TYR A 358 7.36 -0.75 47.20
CA TYR A 358 6.13 -0.53 46.45
C TYR A 358 5.70 -1.89 45.92
N SER A 359 4.56 -2.36 46.42
CA SER A 359 3.90 -3.56 45.93
C SER A 359 2.76 -3.10 45.04
N PRO A 360 2.86 -3.22 43.71
CA PRO A 360 1.76 -2.90 42.81
C PRO A 360 0.51 -3.77 43.06
N ALA A 361 0.61 -4.83 43.88
CA ALA A 361 -0.53 -5.63 44.32
C ALA A 361 -1.64 -4.83 45.06
N SER A 362 -1.40 -3.56 45.43
CA SER A 362 -2.45 -2.67 45.98
C SER A 362 -3.24 -1.88 44.93
N ASP A 363 -2.79 -1.85 43.67
CA ASP A 363 -3.45 -1.13 42.58
C ASP A 363 -4.23 -2.10 41.68
N GLY A 364 -5.19 -2.80 42.28
CA GLY A 364 -6.30 -3.48 41.60
C GLY A 364 -5.95 -4.38 40.40
N THR A 365 -5.76 -5.68 40.64
CA THR A 365 -5.89 -6.70 39.58
C THR A 365 -7.16 -6.43 38.78
N SER A 366 -7.02 -6.23 37.46
CA SER A 366 -8.17 -6.08 36.58
C SER A 366 -9.13 -7.23 36.85
N SER A 367 -10.36 -6.92 37.25
CA SER A 367 -11.34 -7.97 37.53
C SER A 367 -11.56 -8.81 36.28
N GLU A 368 -11.91 -10.08 36.42
CA GLU A 368 -12.22 -10.95 35.27
C GLU A 368 -13.25 -10.30 34.32
N SER A 369 -14.19 -9.53 34.88
CA SER A 369 -15.15 -8.72 34.11
C SER A 369 -14.49 -7.62 33.26
N GLN A 370 -13.46 -6.94 33.76
CA GLN A 370 -12.73 -5.92 33.00
C GLN A 370 -11.89 -6.57 31.88
N VAL A 371 -11.21 -7.68 32.18
CA VAL A 371 -10.46 -8.46 31.19
C VAL A 371 -11.37 -8.93 30.06
N ARG A 372 -12.59 -9.38 30.38
CA ARG A 372 -13.57 -9.82 29.39
C ARG A 372 -14.03 -8.68 28.47
N VAL A 373 -14.29 -7.49 29.03
CA VAL A 373 -14.62 -6.27 28.25
C VAL A 373 -13.47 -5.86 27.32
N LEU A 374 -12.24 -5.89 27.80
CA LEU A 374 -11.05 -5.58 26.98
C LEU A 374 -10.85 -6.63 25.88
N THR A 375 -11.03 -7.89 26.21
CA THR A 375 -10.95 -9.01 25.25
C THR A 375 -11.97 -8.84 24.14
N GLU A 376 -13.25 -8.61 24.48
CA GLU A 376 -14.33 -8.38 23.52
C GLU A 376 -14.01 -7.22 22.57
N LYS A 377 -13.40 -6.15 23.08
CA LYS A 377 -13.01 -4.97 22.29
C LYS A 377 -11.84 -5.24 21.34
N ASN A 378 -10.82 -5.97 21.79
CA ASN A 378 -9.53 -6.03 21.10
C ASN A 378 -9.30 -7.31 20.27
N ILE A 379 -10.00 -8.43 20.55
CA ILE A 379 -9.71 -9.72 19.91
C ILE A 379 -10.16 -9.77 18.44
N GLY A 380 -11.06 -8.86 18.03
CA GLY A 380 -11.59 -8.81 16.67
C GLY A 380 -12.41 -10.05 16.30
N TRP A 381 -13.27 -10.50 17.21
CA TRP A 381 -14.12 -11.67 17.04
C TRP A 381 -15.26 -11.42 16.04
N THR A 382 -15.79 -12.51 15.48
CA THR A 382 -16.94 -12.51 14.57
C THR A 382 -17.75 -13.78 14.82
N ARG A 383 -19.07 -13.71 14.70
CA ARG A 383 -19.92 -14.90 14.77
C ARG A 383 -19.68 -15.79 13.55
N ILE A 384 -19.45 -17.07 13.77
CA ILE A 384 -19.40 -18.11 12.74
C ILE A 384 -20.73 -18.87 12.74
N LEU A 385 -21.15 -19.36 11.56
CA LEU A 385 -22.30 -20.23 11.40
C LEU A 385 -22.21 -21.47 12.32
N ILE A 386 -23.29 -21.73 13.07
CA ILE A 386 -23.47 -22.92 13.91
C ILE A 386 -24.54 -23.78 13.26
N GLY A 387 -24.15 -24.64 12.32
CA GLY A 387 -25.11 -25.49 11.62
C GLY A 387 -24.74 -25.73 10.17
N ASN A 388 -25.53 -26.57 9.53
CA ASN A 388 -25.40 -26.92 8.12
C ASN A 388 -26.74 -26.81 7.36
N GLY A 389 -27.82 -26.41 8.04
CA GLY A 389 -29.13 -26.19 7.44
C GLY A 389 -29.23 -24.82 6.77
N LEU A 390 -30.12 -24.69 5.78
CA LEU A 390 -30.38 -23.41 5.13
C LEU A 390 -30.99 -22.37 6.08
N GLU A 391 -31.77 -22.81 7.07
CA GLU A 391 -32.35 -21.93 8.10
C GLU A 391 -31.27 -21.29 8.97
N ASP A 392 -30.29 -22.08 9.42
CA ASP A 392 -29.14 -21.60 10.17
C ASP A 392 -28.36 -20.55 9.37
N VAL A 393 -28.17 -20.80 8.06
CA VAL A 393 -27.44 -19.90 7.16
C VAL A 393 -28.20 -18.59 6.97
N ASP A 394 -29.49 -18.64 6.69
CA ASP A 394 -30.32 -17.44 6.49
C ASP A 394 -30.37 -16.57 7.76
N GLU A 395 -30.60 -17.17 8.93
CA GLU A 395 -30.61 -16.46 10.20
C GLU A 395 -29.24 -15.84 10.50
N TRP A 396 -28.15 -16.59 10.27
CA TRP A 396 -26.80 -16.11 10.50
C TRP A 396 -26.43 -14.95 9.56
N VAL A 397 -26.72 -15.04 8.26
CA VAL A 397 -26.44 -13.96 7.30
C VAL A 397 -27.22 -12.68 7.68
N LYS A 398 -28.50 -12.81 8.04
CA LYS A 398 -29.31 -11.66 8.50
C LYS A 398 -28.73 -11.02 9.75
N LYS A 399 -28.34 -11.83 10.74
CA LYS A 399 -27.68 -11.34 11.96
C LYS A 399 -26.35 -10.65 11.63
N ALA A 400 -25.52 -11.23 10.76
CA ALA A 400 -24.25 -10.63 10.34
C ALA A 400 -24.43 -9.26 9.66
N MET A 401 -25.50 -9.08 8.88
CA MET A 401 -25.85 -7.77 8.31
C MET A 401 -26.28 -6.75 9.37
N LEU A 402 -26.97 -7.18 10.43
CA LEU A 402 -27.52 -6.31 11.47
C LEU A 402 -26.51 -5.98 12.59
N SER A 403 -25.61 -6.89 12.92
CA SER A 403 -24.81 -6.84 14.15
C SER A 403 -23.49 -6.09 14.04
N THR A 404 -23.16 -5.52 12.88
CA THR A 404 -21.84 -4.94 12.65
C THR A 404 -21.96 -3.50 12.14
N PRO A 405 -21.21 -2.52 12.68
CA PRO A 405 -21.00 -1.28 11.96
C PRO A 405 -20.43 -1.63 10.58
N SER A 406 -20.91 -0.92 9.56
CA SER A 406 -20.71 -1.12 8.12
C SER A 406 -19.25 -1.07 7.60
N ARG A 407 -18.25 -1.42 8.42
CA ARG A 407 -16.81 -1.26 8.17
C ARG A 407 -15.95 -2.52 8.37
N ASP A 408 -16.45 -3.62 8.95
CA ASP A 408 -15.59 -4.81 9.10
C ASP A 408 -15.51 -5.66 7.82
N SER A 409 -14.39 -5.52 7.11
CA SER A 409 -14.05 -6.31 5.91
C SER A 409 -14.00 -7.83 6.19
N LEU A 410 -13.66 -8.26 7.42
CA LEU A 410 -13.54 -9.67 7.76
C LEU A 410 -14.91 -10.37 7.77
N CYS A 411 -15.90 -9.77 8.43
CA CYS A 411 -17.27 -10.28 8.46
C CYS A 411 -17.84 -10.48 7.04
N ARG A 412 -17.61 -9.52 6.13
CA ARG A 412 -18.02 -9.65 4.71
C ARG A 412 -17.36 -10.85 4.05
N MET A 413 -16.05 -11.02 4.18
CA MET A 413 -15.32 -12.15 3.60
C MET A 413 -15.82 -13.49 4.15
N LEU A 414 -16.14 -13.55 5.44
CA LEU A 414 -16.68 -14.74 6.10
C LEU A 414 -18.08 -15.10 5.56
N VAL A 415 -18.97 -14.10 5.39
CA VAL A 415 -20.30 -14.32 4.79
C VAL A 415 -20.17 -14.87 3.38
N LEU A 416 -19.32 -14.25 2.54
CA LEU A 416 -19.10 -14.71 1.17
C LEU A 416 -18.63 -16.17 1.13
N LYS A 417 -17.57 -16.50 1.87
CA LYS A 417 -17.01 -17.86 1.87
C LYS A 417 -17.94 -18.91 2.47
N THR A 418 -18.69 -18.56 3.51
CA THR A 418 -19.64 -19.48 4.14
C THR A 418 -20.78 -19.81 3.17
N VAL A 419 -21.38 -18.80 2.53
CA VAL A 419 -22.45 -19.02 1.55
C VAL A 419 -21.93 -19.78 0.33
N GLU A 420 -20.75 -19.42 -0.19
CA GLU A 420 -20.09 -20.17 -1.28
C GLU A 420 -19.96 -21.66 -0.93
N CYS A 421 -19.41 -22.00 0.23
CA CYS A 421 -19.27 -23.41 0.65
C CYS A 421 -20.61 -24.14 0.73
N VAL A 422 -21.65 -23.51 1.28
CA VAL A 422 -23.00 -24.08 1.34
C VAL A 422 -23.56 -24.30 -0.06
N MET A 423 -23.38 -23.35 -0.98
CA MET A 423 -23.82 -23.47 -2.38
C MET A 423 -23.05 -24.55 -3.12
N TRP A 424 -21.76 -24.74 -2.84
CA TRP A 424 -20.95 -25.80 -3.43
C TRP A 424 -21.41 -27.19 -2.99
N ASP A 425 -21.69 -27.37 -1.70
CA ASP A 425 -22.23 -28.62 -1.19
C ASP A 425 -23.65 -28.88 -1.67
N TYR A 426 -24.44 -27.82 -1.86
CA TYR A 426 -25.75 -27.89 -2.46
C TYR A 426 -25.68 -28.34 -3.94
N ALA A 427 -24.78 -27.76 -4.72
CA ALA A 427 -24.59 -28.07 -6.14
C ALA A 427 -24.13 -29.52 -6.39
N LYS A 428 -23.38 -30.13 -5.46
CA LYS A 428 -23.00 -31.55 -5.54
C LYS A 428 -24.20 -32.48 -5.38
N LYS A 429 -25.22 -32.06 -4.63
CA LYS A 429 -26.40 -32.89 -4.30
C LYS A 429 -27.59 -32.63 -5.23
N MET A 430 -27.73 -31.40 -5.73
CA MET A 430 -28.89 -30.91 -6.52
C MET A 430 -30.23 -31.52 -6.03
N PRO A 431 -30.60 -31.31 -4.75
CA PRO A 431 -31.82 -31.88 -4.20
C PRO A 431 -33.07 -31.22 -4.79
N VAL A 432 -34.20 -31.90 -4.64
CA VAL A 432 -35.52 -31.30 -4.91
C VAL A 432 -35.87 -30.45 -3.71
N MET A 433 -36.20 -29.17 -3.94
CA MET A 433 -36.55 -28.23 -2.87
C MET A 433 -38.05 -27.96 -2.82
N THR A 434 -38.53 -27.72 -1.61
CA THR A 434 -39.84 -27.11 -1.35
C THR A 434 -39.83 -25.62 -1.71
N GLN A 435 -41.02 -25.04 -1.84
CA GLN A 435 -41.16 -23.60 -2.11
C GLN A 435 -40.53 -22.72 -1.00
N ALA A 436 -40.67 -23.13 0.27
CA ALA A 436 -40.12 -22.39 1.41
C ALA A 436 -38.58 -22.40 1.39
N GLU A 437 -37.96 -23.55 1.12
CA GLU A 437 -36.51 -23.68 0.98
C GLU A 437 -35.96 -22.84 -0.17
N LEU A 438 -36.67 -22.78 -1.31
CA LEU A 438 -36.31 -21.94 -2.44
C LEU A 438 -36.38 -20.44 -2.13
N GLN A 439 -37.42 -20.00 -1.40
CA GLN A 439 -37.54 -18.61 -0.97
C GLN A 439 -36.43 -18.21 0.02
N MET A 440 -36.07 -19.11 0.92
CA MET A 440 -34.95 -18.91 1.84
C MET A 440 -33.61 -18.88 1.11
N LEU A 441 -33.37 -19.81 0.20
CA LEU A 441 -32.18 -19.82 -0.67
C LEU A 441 -32.08 -18.52 -1.48
N ALA A 442 -33.22 -18.03 -1.97
CA ALA A 442 -33.30 -16.77 -2.68
C ALA A 442 -32.89 -15.56 -1.83
N ALA A 443 -33.32 -15.52 -0.57
CA ALA A 443 -32.92 -14.49 0.38
C ALA A 443 -31.41 -14.56 0.72
N ILE A 444 -30.87 -15.76 0.91
CA ILE A 444 -29.43 -15.98 1.15
C ILE A 444 -28.60 -15.44 -0.03
N VAL A 445 -28.99 -15.75 -1.28
CA VAL A 445 -28.30 -15.24 -2.47
C VAL A 445 -28.41 -13.72 -2.57
N ASP A 446 -29.58 -13.15 -2.31
CA ASP A 446 -29.77 -11.69 -2.36
C ASP A 446 -28.86 -10.97 -1.34
N ASN A 447 -28.71 -11.52 -0.13
CA ASN A 447 -27.80 -11.00 0.88
C ASN A 447 -26.33 -11.21 0.50
N TYR A 448 -25.96 -12.39 -0.04
CA TYR A 448 -24.62 -12.66 -0.55
C TYR A 448 -24.19 -11.64 -1.61
N ARG A 449 -25.06 -11.37 -2.58
CA ARG A 449 -24.79 -10.42 -3.66
C ARG A 449 -24.65 -8.99 -3.13
N GLU A 450 -25.44 -8.59 -2.15
CA GLU A 450 -25.34 -7.28 -1.50
C GLU A 450 -24.01 -7.08 -0.76
N VAL A 451 -23.56 -8.10 -0.01
CA VAL A 451 -22.24 -8.10 0.63
C VAL A 451 -21.13 -8.01 -0.41
N LEU A 452 -21.26 -8.79 -1.48
CA LEU A 452 -20.27 -8.83 -2.54
C LEU A 452 -20.16 -7.48 -3.25
N HIS A 453 -21.28 -6.85 -3.57
CA HIS A 453 -21.31 -5.52 -4.19
C HIS A 453 -20.73 -4.46 -3.27
N THR A 454 -21.01 -4.51 -1.97
CA THR A 454 -20.40 -3.61 -0.98
C THR A 454 -18.87 -3.78 -0.93
N LEU A 455 -18.37 -5.02 -1.05
CA LEU A 455 -16.92 -5.30 -1.14
C LEU A 455 -16.30 -4.80 -2.47
N LYS A 456 -17.05 -4.92 -3.58
CA LYS A 456 -16.65 -4.36 -4.88
C LYS A 456 -16.55 -2.83 -4.81
N GLU A 457 -17.50 -2.15 -4.19
CA GLU A 457 -17.49 -0.69 -4.04
C GLU A 457 -16.38 -0.18 -3.11
N SER A 458 -16.05 -0.93 -2.05
CA SER A 458 -14.97 -0.56 -1.12
C SER A 458 -13.55 -0.69 -1.72
N HIS A 459 -13.42 -1.28 -2.91
CA HIS A 459 -12.13 -1.61 -3.55
C HIS A 459 -11.23 -2.53 -2.72
N GLU A 460 -11.74 -3.12 -1.63
CA GLU A 460 -10.98 -4.04 -0.77
C GLU A 460 -10.71 -5.38 -1.46
N TYR A 461 -11.44 -5.68 -2.55
CA TYR A 461 -11.27 -6.87 -3.39
C TYR A 461 -9.98 -6.90 -4.21
N LYS A 462 -9.27 -5.76 -4.40
CA LYS A 462 -8.12 -5.67 -5.31
C LYS A 462 -7.08 -6.81 -5.15
N PRO A 463 -6.77 -7.28 -3.92
CA PRO A 463 -5.85 -8.41 -3.72
C PRO A 463 -6.45 -9.78 -4.06
N ILE A 464 -7.78 -9.93 -4.06
CA ILE A 464 -8.50 -11.21 -4.26
C ILE A 464 -8.76 -11.50 -5.74
N SER A 465 -8.83 -10.48 -6.61
CA SER A 465 -9.32 -10.50 -8.02
C SER A 465 -10.83 -10.23 -8.17
N LEU A 466 -11.15 -9.24 -9.00
CA LEU A 466 -12.54 -8.91 -9.33
C LEU A 466 -13.18 -10.01 -10.18
N VAL A 467 -12.42 -10.60 -11.11
CA VAL A 467 -12.95 -11.60 -12.03
C VAL A 467 -13.26 -12.91 -11.33
N GLU A 468 -12.51 -13.26 -10.29
CA GLU A 468 -12.77 -14.43 -9.45
C GLU A 468 -14.07 -14.25 -8.65
N LEU A 469 -14.27 -13.06 -8.07
CA LEU A 469 -15.50 -12.69 -7.38
C LEU A 469 -16.73 -12.67 -8.31
N LYS A 470 -16.60 -12.12 -9.53
CA LYS A 470 -17.65 -12.17 -10.56
C LYS A 470 -17.98 -13.61 -10.96
N SER A 471 -16.95 -14.45 -11.07
CA SER A 471 -17.12 -15.86 -11.46
C SER A 471 -17.88 -16.65 -10.40
N ARG A 472 -17.56 -16.43 -9.11
CA ARG A 472 -18.28 -17.01 -7.97
C ARG A 472 -19.71 -16.53 -7.88
N GLU A 473 -19.96 -15.24 -8.08
CA GLU A 473 -21.32 -14.69 -8.09
C GLU A 473 -22.19 -15.37 -9.14
N MET A 474 -21.67 -15.47 -10.38
CA MET A 474 -22.34 -16.16 -11.47
C MET A 474 -22.61 -17.62 -11.10
N LEU A 475 -21.62 -18.32 -10.56
CA LEU A 475 -21.75 -19.73 -10.19
C LEU A 475 -22.77 -19.94 -9.05
N VAL A 476 -22.78 -19.10 -8.02
CA VAL A 476 -23.79 -19.14 -6.93
C VAL A 476 -25.20 -18.96 -7.48
N VAL A 477 -25.42 -17.96 -8.34
CA VAL A 477 -26.74 -17.70 -8.95
C VAL A 477 -27.16 -18.83 -9.89
N TRP A 478 -26.22 -19.38 -10.66
CA TRP A 478 -26.48 -20.48 -11.58
C TRP A 478 -26.79 -21.79 -10.85
N VAL A 479 -26.16 -22.06 -9.70
CA VAL A 479 -26.48 -23.20 -8.84
C VAL A 479 -27.94 -23.12 -8.38
N VAL A 480 -28.42 -21.94 -7.97
CA VAL A 480 -29.83 -21.77 -7.61
C VAL A 480 -30.76 -22.02 -8.79
N ASN A 481 -30.45 -21.47 -9.97
CA ASN A 481 -31.24 -21.69 -11.18
C ASN A 481 -31.25 -23.17 -11.64
N CYS A 482 -30.22 -23.94 -11.28
CA CYS A 482 -30.11 -25.38 -11.57
C CYS A 482 -30.81 -26.27 -10.53
N SER A 483 -31.44 -25.70 -9.51
CA SER A 483 -32.23 -26.48 -8.54
C SER A 483 -33.39 -27.19 -9.24
N LYS A 484 -33.75 -28.40 -8.78
CA LYS A 484 -34.79 -29.21 -9.44
C LYS A 484 -36.19 -28.67 -9.14
N TYR A 485 -36.76 -27.94 -10.10
CA TYR A 485 -38.18 -27.55 -10.11
C TYR A 485 -39.03 -28.71 -10.66
N ALA A 486 -39.19 -29.76 -9.83
CA ALA A 486 -39.23 -31.16 -10.27
C ALA A 486 -40.49 -31.73 -10.98
N VAL A 487 -41.48 -30.95 -11.45
CA VAL A 487 -42.62 -31.53 -12.21
C VAL A 487 -43.13 -30.62 -13.34
N ALA A 488 -43.17 -29.31 -13.13
CA ALA A 488 -43.90 -28.41 -14.03
C ALA A 488 -43.13 -27.94 -15.28
N MET A 489 -41.81 -28.17 -15.36
CA MET A 489 -40.99 -27.79 -16.53
C MET A 489 -40.79 -28.92 -17.54
N LYS A 490 -41.53 -30.04 -17.40
CA LYS A 490 -41.35 -31.21 -18.26
C LYS A 490 -41.64 -30.83 -19.72
N GLY A 491 -40.65 -31.03 -20.60
CA GLY A 491 -40.75 -30.71 -22.03
C GLY A 491 -40.31 -29.29 -22.41
N TYR A 492 -39.77 -28.53 -21.45
CA TYR A 492 -39.19 -27.20 -21.65
C TYR A 492 -37.71 -27.18 -21.25
N GLY A 493 -36.91 -26.38 -21.94
CA GLY A 493 -35.49 -26.16 -21.65
C GLY A 493 -35.25 -24.88 -20.86
N VAL A 494 -33.98 -24.61 -20.56
CA VAL A 494 -33.53 -23.40 -19.87
C VAL A 494 -32.79 -22.46 -20.82
N PRO A 495 -32.78 -21.14 -20.56
CA PRO A 495 -32.18 -20.18 -21.48
C PRO A 495 -30.66 -20.01 -21.23
N LEU A 496 -30.03 -20.93 -20.49
CA LEU A 496 -28.60 -20.93 -20.16
C LEU A 496 -27.85 -21.98 -20.98
N ASP A 497 -26.69 -21.58 -21.53
CA ASP A 497 -25.76 -22.49 -22.20
C ASP A 497 -24.58 -22.78 -21.26
N PHE A 498 -24.27 -24.05 -21.02
CA PHE A 498 -23.12 -24.44 -20.19
C PHE A 498 -21.78 -23.98 -20.79
N ASN A 499 -21.70 -23.69 -22.10
CA ASN A 499 -20.51 -23.15 -22.73
C ASN A 499 -20.14 -21.77 -22.18
N ASP A 500 -21.10 -21.01 -21.66
CA ASP A 500 -20.86 -19.68 -21.08
C ASP A 500 -20.04 -19.76 -19.78
N LEU A 501 -19.96 -20.93 -19.13
CA LEU A 501 -19.10 -21.17 -17.97
C LEU A 501 -17.60 -21.20 -18.34
N SER A 502 -17.26 -21.33 -19.62
CA SER A 502 -15.86 -21.47 -20.07
C SER A 502 -14.98 -20.25 -19.76
N HIS A 503 -15.59 -19.09 -19.50
CA HIS A 503 -14.88 -17.84 -19.18
C HIS A 503 -14.61 -17.63 -17.70
N LEU A 504 -15.25 -18.42 -16.83
CA LEU A 504 -15.09 -18.26 -15.39
C LEU A 504 -13.64 -18.50 -14.97
N VAL A 505 -13.21 -17.71 -13.98
CA VAL A 505 -11.89 -17.77 -13.35
C VAL A 505 -12.10 -18.25 -11.92
N LEU A 506 -11.66 -19.47 -11.61
CA LEU A 506 -11.92 -20.14 -10.34
C LEU A 506 -10.62 -20.73 -9.76
N SER A 507 -10.08 -20.13 -8.71
CA SER A 507 -8.78 -20.53 -8.17
C SER A 507 -8.84 -21.82 -7.36
N ASP A 508 -9.96 -22.07 -6.67
CA ASP A 508 -10.17 -23.24 -5.83
C ASP A 508 -10.62 -24.46 -6.65
N PRO A 509 -9.94 -25.61 -6.53
CA PRO A 509 -10.37 -26.86 -7.15
C PRO A 509 -11.83 -27.25 -6.85
N SER A 510 -12.35 -26.97 -5.65
CA SER A 510 -13.72 -27.34 -5.29
C SER A 510 -14.79 -26.61 -6.12
N GLU A 511 -14.47 -25.41 -6.60
CA GLU A 511 -15.35 -24.58 -7.44
C GLU A 511 -15.45 -25.14 -8.87
N TRP A 512 -14.38 -25.79 -9.36
CA TRP A 512 -14.36 -26.45 -10.67
C TRP A 512 -15.34 -27.62 -10.72
N ASP A 513 -15.35 -28.43 -9.65
CA ASP A 513 -16.29 -29.54 -9.53
C ASP A 513 -17.73 -29.03 -9.59
N VAL A 514 -18.04 -27.93 -8.89
CA VAL A 514 -19.37 -27.32 -8.93
C VAL A 514 -19.73 -26.88 -10.34
N ALA A 515 -18.83 -26.19 -11.03
CA ALA A 515 -19.06 -25.74 -12.41
C ALA A 515 -19.31 -26.93 -13.35
N LEU A 516 -18.63 -28.07 -13.15
CA LEU A 516 -18.89 -29.31 -13.87
C LEU A 516 -20.28 -29.89 -13.58
N HIS A 517 -20.72 -29.91 -12.32
CA HIS A 517 -22.08 -30.37 -11.96
C HIS A 517 -23.17 -29.49 -12.58
N VAL A 518 -22.96 -28.16 -12.56
CA VAL A 518 -23.86 -27.20 -13.22
C VAL A 518 -23.89 -27.46 -14.73
N ALA A 519 -22.74 -27.61 -15.38
CA ALA A 519 -22.65 -27.91 -16.81
C ALA A 519 -23.33 -29.24 -17.17
N GLU A 520 -23.17 -30.29 -16.35
CA GLU A 520 -23.83 -31.58 -16.53
C GLU A 520 -25.36 -31.45 -16.43
N TYR A 521 -25.85 -30.70 -15.45
CA TYR A 521 -27.28 -30.44 -15.30
C TYR A 521 -27.85 -29.69 -16.51
N LEU A 522 -27.23 -28.58 -16.91
CA LEU A 522 -27.65 -27.79 -18.09
C LEU A 522 -27.59 -28.62 -19.37
N GLY A 523 -26.59 -29.50 -19.51
CA GLY A 523 -26.47 -30.42 -20.64
C GLY A 523 -27.58 -31.46 -20.71
N LYS A 524 -28.17 -31.86 -19.57
CA LYS A 524 -29.32 -32.78 -19.49
C LYS A 524 -30.65 -32.08 -19.77
N VAL A 525 -30.85 -30.87 -19.25
CA VAL A 525 -32.08 -30.09 -19.46
C VAL A 525 -32.15 -29.55 -20.89
N GLY A 526 -31.02 -29.07 -21.41
CA GLY A 526 -30.91 -28.51 -22.75
C GLY A 526 -31.55 -27.13 -22.93
N THR A 527 -31.35 -26.58 -24.12
CA THR A 527 -31.80 -25.23 -24.52
C THR A 527 -32.98 -25.26 -25.50
N SER A 528 -33.58 -26.43 -25.74
CA SER A 528 -34.75 -26.57 -26.60
C SER A 528 -36.00 -26.02 -25.91
N ARG A 529 -36.79 -25.18 -26.59
CA ARG A 529 -37.96 -24.49 -26.03
C ARG A 529 -37.64 -23.79 -24.69
N PRO A 530 -36.71 -22.83 -24.68
CA PRO A 530 -36.25 -22.21 -23.44
C PRO A 530 -37.33 -21.32 -22.85
N ILE A 531 -37.68 -21.54 -21.58
CA ILE A 531 -38.60 -20.66 -20.85
C ILE A 531 -37.85 -19.49 -20.21
N PHE A 532 -38.56 -18.40 -19.93
CA PHE A 532 -38.01 -17.15 -19.39
C PHE A 532 -36.84 -16.60 -20.21
N SER A 533 -36.99 -16.63 -21.54
CA SER A 533 -36.04 -16.06 -22.50
C SER A 533 -36.67 -14.89 -23.26
N LEU A 534 -35.92 -13.80 -23.45
CA LEU A 534 -36.31 -12.73 -24.40
C LEU A 534 -35.90 -13.04 -25.84
N ARG A 535 -35.16 -14.13 -26.11
CA ARG A 535 -34.85 -14.56 -27.48
C ARG A 535 -36.05 -15.19 -28.15
N ASP A 536 -36.79 -15.98 -27.39
CA ASP A 536 -38.02 -16.63 -27.79
C ASP A 536 -38.96 -16.66 -26.58
N GLU A 537 -39.98 -15.80 -26.61
CA GLU A 537 -40.94 -15.68 -25.51
C GLU A 537 -42.04 -16.76 -25.60
N THR A 538 -42.21 -17.40 -26.76
CA THR A 538 -43.32 -18.34 -27.04
C THR A 538 -43.36 -19.53 -26.06
N PRO A 539 -42.25 -20.24 -25.76
CA PRO A 539 -42.27 -21.33 -24.79
C PRO A 539 -42.75 -20.90 -23.40
N THR A 540 -42.44 -19.67 -22.99
CA THR A 540 -42.85 -19.14 -21.67
C THR A 540 -44.35 -18.86 -21.63
N PHE A 541 -44.90 -18.26 -22.69
CA PHE A 541 -46.33 -18.03 -22.79
C PHE A 541 -47.12 -19.33 -22.96
N ASP A 542 -46.58 -20.30 -23.69
CA ASP A 542 -47.16 -21.65 -23.79
C ASP A 542 -47.19 -22.34 -22.43
N LEU A 543 -46.07 -22.31 -21.69
CA LEU A 543 -46.00 -22.84 -20.33
C LEU A 543 -47.02 -22.15 -19.43
N GLY A 544 -47.08 -20.81 -19.47
CA GLY A 544 -48.05 -20.03 -18.71
C GLY A 544 -49.49 -20.39 -19.05
N ARG A 545 -49.80 -20.64 -20.33
CA ARG A 545 -51.11 -21.14 -20.78
C ARG A 545 -51.44 -22.51 -20.20
N CYS A 546 -50.50 -23.46 -20.26
CA CYS A 546 -50.71 -24.81 -19.71
C CYS A 546 -50.98 -24.75 -18.21
N ILE A 547 -50.12 -24.06 -17.44
CA ILE A 547 -50.24 -23.97 -15.98
C ILE A 547 -51.53 -23.26 -15.57
N SER A 548 -51.88 -22.15 -16.23
CA SER A 548 -53.10 -21.42 -15.89
C SER A 548 -54.36 -22.22 -16.20
N ASN A 549 -54.39 -22.99 -17.29
CA ASN A 549 -55.52 -23.87 -17.60
C ASN A 549 -55.64 -25.05 -16.62
N ASP A 550 -54.53 -25.57 -16.12
CA ASP A 550 -54.52 -26.70 -15.19
C ASP A 550 -54.73 -26.26 -13.71
N SER A 551 -54.56 -24.97 -13.41
CA SER A 551 -54.70 -24.42 -12.06
C SER A 551 -56.14 -24.02 -11.74
N PRO A 552 -56.82 -24.66 -10.76
CA PRO A 552 -58.19 -24.30 -10.38
C PRO A 552 -58.34 -22.84 -9.94
N ASP A 553 -57.33 -22.29 -9.26
CA ASP A 553 -57.36 -20.92 -8.77
C ASP A 553 -57.30 -19.90 -9.91
N LEU A 554 -56.44 -20.15 -10.92
CA LEU A 554 -56.30 -19.25 -12.07
C LEU A 554 -57.50 -19.36 -13.02
N VAL A 555 -58.07 -20.56 -13.18
CA VAL A 555 -59.34 -20.75 -13.91
C VAL A 555 -60.48 -20.01 -13.23
N LYS A 556 -60.56 -20.06 -11.89
CA LYS A 556 -61.59 -19.32 -11.13
C LYS A 556 -61.48 -17.80 -11.33
N ILE A 557 -60.27 -17.27 -11.45
CA ILE A 557 -60.05 -15.84 -11.78
C ILE A 557 -60.63 -15.51 -13.17
N TRP A 558 -60.36 -16.35 -14.18
CA TRP A 558 -60.94 -16.20 -15.52
C TRP A 558 -62.47 -16.26 -15.50
N GLU A 559 -63.05 -17.28 -14.89
CA GLU A 559 -64.51 -17.47 -14.83
C GLU A 559 -65.22 -16.28 -14.15
N GLN A 560 -64.61 -15.73 -13.09
CA GLN A 560 -65.16 -14.57 -12.42
C GLN A 560 -64.97 -13.29 -13.26
N GLU A 561 -63.88 -13.17 -14.02
CA GLU A 561 -63.68 -12.04 -14.94
C GLU A 561 -64.64 -12.10 -16.13
N GLU A 562 -64.91 -13.28 -16.69
CA GLU A 562 -65.88 -13.48 -17.77
C GLU A 562 -67.30 -13.07 -17.36
N LYS A 563 -67.71 -13.42 -16.13
CA LYS A 563 -68.96 -12.96 -15.53
C LYS A 563 -69.00 -11.45 -15.37
N ASP A 564 -67.96 -10.87 -14.79
CA ASP A 564 -67.89 -9.42 -14.55
C ASP A 564 -67.82 -8.62 -15.87
N ALA A 565 -67.16 -9.17 -16.90
CA ALA A 565 -67.12 -8.62 -18.24
C ALA A 565 -68.52 -8.57 -18.86
N SER A 566 -69.30 -9.63 -18.70
CA SER A 566 -70.70 -9.68 -19.13
C SER A 566 -71.56 -8.65 -18.41
N CYS A 567 -71.41 -8.51 -17.09
CA CYS A 567 -72.11 -7.48 -16.31
C CYS A 567 -71.74 -6.05 -16.74
N ARG A 568 -70.47 -5.77 -17.06
CA ARG A 568 -70.05 -4.46 -17.60
C ARG A 568 -70.72 -4.16 -18.94
N VAL A 569 -70.77 -5.13 -19.85
CA VAL A 569 -71.44 -4.99 -21.16
C VAL A 569 -72.93 -4.76 -21.00
N GLU A 570 -73.59 -5.52 -20.12
CA GLU A 570 -75.02 -5.38 -19.86
C GLU A 570 -75.36 -4.02 -19.22
N GLY A 571 -74.60 -3.60 -18.20
CA GLY A 571 -74.77 -2.30 -17.56
C GLY A 571 -74.57 -1.13 -18.54
N HIS A 572 -73.57 -1.21 -19.42
CA HIS A 572 -73.37 -0.23 -20.49
C HIS A 572 -74.55 -0.21 -21.47
N TRP A 573 -75.02 -1.38 -21.92
CA TRP A 573 -76.14 -1.47 -22.85
C TRP A 573 -77.44 -0.94 -22.27
N ASN A 574 -77.70 -1.18 -20.98
CA ASN A 574 -78.85 -0.62 -20.27
C ASN A 574 -78.80 0.92 -20.27
N GLU A 575 -77.62 1.52 -20.10
CA GLU A 575 -77.44 2.97 -20.19
C GLU A 575 -77.65 3.50 -21.63
N VAL A 576 -77.18 2.78 -22.65
CA VAL A 576 -77.46 3.11 -24.07
C VAL A 576 -78.97 3.11 -24.34
N LEU A 577 -79.69 2.07 -23.90
CA LEU A 577 -81.14 1.98 -24.07
C LEU A 577 -81.88 3.09 -23.33
N ARG A 578 -81.48 3.39 -22.09
CA ARG A 578 -82.03 4.50 -21.30
C ARG A 578 -81.85 5.84 -22.02
N LYS A 579 -80.66 6.09 -22.57
CA LYS A 579 -80.38 7.30 -23.36
C LYS A 579 -81.15 7.36 -24.68
N LYS A 580 -81.34 6.25 -25.40
CA LYS A 580 -82.21 6.18 -26.59
C LYS A 580 -83.65 6.55 -26.28
N GLN A 581 -84.17 6.01 -25.18
CA GLN A 581 -85.52 6.33 -24.72
C GLN A 581 -85.63 7.82 -24.36
N LEU A 582 -84.68 8.34 -23.60
CA LEU A 582 -84.63 9.77 -23.25
C LEU A 582 -84.54 10.67 -24.49
N ALA A 583 -83.70 10.34 -25.47
CA ALA A 583 -83.58 11.10 -26.72
C ALA A 583 -84.89 11.07 -27.52
N ARG A 584 -85.61 9.94 -27.55
CA ARG A 584 -86.92 9.83 -28.19
C ARG A 584 -87.97 10.72 -27.50
N GLU A 585 -88.00 10.70 -26.16
CA GLU A 585 -88.90 11.55 -25.36
C GLU A 585 -88.60 13.04 -25.55
N LEU A 586 -87.31 13.42 -25.54
CA LEU A 586 -86.87 14.79 -25.77
C LEU A 586 -87.20 15.27 -27.19
N ARG A 587 -87.01 14.43 -28.22
CA ARG A 587 -87.43 14.73 -29.60
C ARG A 587 -88.93 15.03 -29.69
N ALA A 588 -89.77 14.21 -29.04
CA ALA A 588 -91.21 14.42 -29.01
C ALA A 588 -91.59 15.73 -28.28
N LYS A 589 -90.94 16.03 -27.15
CA LYS A 589 -91.14 17.29 -26.40
C LYS A 589 -90.69 18.51 -27.20
N ILE A 590 -89.53 18.46 -27.87
CA ILE A 590 -89.04 19.53 -28.73
C ILE A 590 -90.00 19.76 -29.91
N ALA A 591 -90.50 18.69 -30.54
CA ALA A 591 -91.47 18.81 -31.63
C ALA A 591 -92.76 19.48 -31.16
N ALA A 592 -93.30 19.09 -29.99
CA ALA A 592 -94.48 19.72 -29.41
C ALA A 592 -94.24 21.20 -29.04
N LEU A 593 -93.11 21.51 -28.41
CA LEU A 593 -92.74 22.89 -28.04
C LEU A 593 -92.49 23.79 -29.25
N LYS A 594 -91.94 23.26 -30.35
CA LYS A 594 -91.82 23.98 -31.62
C LYS A 594 -93.19 24.40 -32.15
N VAL A 595 -94.15 23.48 -32.17
CA VAL A 595 -95.53 23.78 -32.60
C VAL A 595 -96.16 24.86 -31.71
N SER A 596 -95.99 24.76 -30.38
CA SER A 596 -96.50 25.77 -29.44
C SER A 596 -95.81 27.13 -29.59
N LYS A 597 -94.49 27.15 -29.86
CA LYS A 597 -93.74 28.38 -30.13
C LYS A 597 -94.20 29.02 -31.43
N ASP A 598 -94.35 28.26 -32.51
CA ASP A 598 -94.82 28.76 -33.80
C ASP A 598 -96.25 29.33 -33.72
N GLU A 599 -97.09 28.82 -32.81
CA GLU A 599 -98.41 29.38 -32.53
C GLU A 599 -98.32 30.68 -31.70
N ALA A 600 -97.47 30.72 -30.67
CA ALA A 600 -97.22 31.92 -29.88
C ALA A 600 -96.58 33.05 -30.71
N ASP A 601 -95.63 32.73 -31.60
CA ASP A 601 -95.00 33.67 -32.54
C ASP A 601 -96.03 34.26 -33.51
N ARG A 602 -96.98 33.44 -34.01
CA ARG A 602 -98.09 33.92 -34.84
C ARG A 602 -99.02 34.87 -34.07
N LYS A 603 -99.35 34.54 -32.81
CA LYS A 603 -100.15 35.41 -31.93
C LYS A 603 -99.43 36.72 -31.63
N LEU A 604 -98.12 36.66 -31.36
CA LEU A 604 -97.27 37.82 -31.13
C LEU A 604 -97.15 38.71 -32.37
N ALA A 605 -96.91 38.12 -33.55
CA ALA A 605 -96.84 38.86 -34.81
C ALA A 605 -98.15 39.59 -35.13
N ASN A 606 -99.30 38.93 -34.93
CA ASN A 606 -100.62 39.57 -35.06
C ASN A 606 -100.81 40.68 -34.03
N ALA A 607 -100.45 40.48 -32.76
CA ALA A 607 -100.57 41.48 -31.71
C ALA A 607 -99.65 42.70 -31.94
N ARG A 608 -98.42 42.49 -32.44
CA ARG A 608 -97.49 43.55 -32.85
C ARG A 608 -98.02 44.34 -34.06
N TRP A 609 -98.53 43.65 -35.08
CA TRP A 609 -99.16 44.29 -36.23
C TRP A 609 -100.35 45.15 -35.81
N GLU A 610 -101.22 44.66 -34.91
CA GLU A 610 -102.33 45.42 -34.37
C GLU A 610 -101.88 46.62 -33.52
N LEU A 611 -100.84 46.49 -32.70
CA LEU A 611 -100.28 47.60 -31.92
C LEU A 611 -99.72 48.70 -32.84
N GLU A 612 -98.94 48.31 -33.85
CA GLU A 612 -98.34 49.23 -34.84
C GLU A 612 -99.44 49.90 -35.72
N TYR A 613 -100.46 49.14 -36.12
CA TYR A 613 -101.63 49.65 -36.83
C TYR A 613 -102.39 50.69 -35.98
N ASN A 614 -102.56 50.43 -34.68
CA ASN A 614 -103.23 51.35 -33.76
C ASN A 614 -102.37 52.58 -33.41
N GLU A 615 -101.04 52.46 -33.35
CA GLU A 615 -100.13 53.61 -33.18
C GLU A 615 -100.24 54.61 -34.34
N ARG A 616 -100.40 54.13 -35.58
CA ARG A 616 -100.57 55.00 -36.77
C ARG A 616 -101.90 55.79 -36.79
N ARG A 617 -102.90 55.43 -35.97
CA ARG A 617 -104.24 56.07 -35.93
C ARG A 617 -104.52 56.93 -34.67
N LEU A 618 -103.57 57.14 -33.76
CA LEU A 618 -103.73 57.97 -32.53
C LEU A 618 -104.86 57.51 -31.57
N ILE A 619 -105.21 56.21 -31.53
CA ILE A 619 -106.23 55.69 -30.60
C ILE A 619 -105.59 55.39 -29.23
N ASN A 620 -105.58 56.38 -28.34
CA ASN A 620 -104.86 56.31 -27.05
C ASN A 620 -105.45 55.35 -25.99
N LEU A 621 -106.71 54.93 -26.13
CA LEU A 621 -107.44 54.16 -25.09
C LEU A 621 -107.02 52.68 -24.96
N TRP A 622 -106.48 52.05 -26.01
CA TRP A 622 -106.17 50.60 -26.02
C TRP A 622 -104.67 50.27 -26.01
N LYS A 623 -103.82 51.28 -26.13
CA LYS A 623 -102.36 51.16 -26.19
C LYS A 623 -101.75 50.41 -24.98
N PRO A 624 -102.06 50.72 -23.71
CA PRO A 624 -101.44 50.02 -22.58
C PRO A 624 -101.91 48.56 -22.43
N LEU A 625 -103.14 48.23 -22.84
CA LEU A 625 -103.67 46.85 -22.81
C LEU A 625 -103.03 45.98 -23.89
N LYS A 626 -102.87 46.49 -25.11
CA LYS A 626 -102.21 45.76 -26.21
C LYS A 626 -100.69 45.70 -26.03
N ALA A 627 -100.05 46.75 -25.51
CA ALA A 627 -98.64 46.70 -25.12
C ALA A 627 -98.38 45.63 -24.05
N ARG A 628 -99.24 45.53 -23.01
CA ARG A 628 -99.17 44.44 -22.01
C ARG A 628 -99.38 43.05 -22.61
N LEU A 629 -100.26 42.90 -23.61
CA LEU A 629 -100.46 41.63 -24.32
C LEU A 629 -99.24 41.26 -25.18
N VAL A 630 -98.62 42.23 -25.85
CA VAL A 630 -97.35 42.04 -26.59
C VAL A 630 -96.23 41.65 -25.62
N GLU A 631 -96.04 42.37 -24.51
CA GLU A 631 -95.05 42.03 -23.48
C GLU A 631 -95.30 40.63 -22.88
N ALA A 632 -96.56 40.25 -22.62
CA ALA A 632 -96.90 38.92 -22.12
C ALA A 632 -96.59 37.80 -23.14
N LEU A 633 -96.91 38.01 -24.42
CA LEU A 633 -96.62 37.05 -25.50
C LEU A 633 -95.11 37.00 -25.83
N GLU A 634 -94.38 38.13 -25.72
CA GLU A 634 -92.92 38.16 -25.83
C GLU A 634 -92.26 37.40 -24.69
N SER A 635 -92.77 37.55 -23.46
CA SER A 635 -92.34 36.76 -22.31
C SER A 635 -92.62 35.26 -22.54
N GLU A 636 -93.80 34.91 -23.06
CA GLU A 636 -94.18 33.52 -23.36
C GLU A 636 -93.28 32.89 -24.45
N VAL A 637 -93.03 33.61 -25.55
CA VAL A 637 -92.10 33.18 -26.62
C VAL A 637 -90.69 33.02 -26.05
N SER A 638 -90.20 33.98 -25.27
CA SER A 638 -88.87 33.91 -24.64
C SER A 638 -88.75 32.71 -23.68
N ASP A 639 -89.80 32.41 -22.91
CA ASP A 639 -89.84 31.26 -22.01
C ASP A 639 -89.87 29.94 -22.78
N LEU A 640 -90.62 29.86 -23.90
CA LEU A 640 -90.63 28.70 -24.78
C LEU A 640 -89.29 28.50 -25.50
N GLU A 641 -88.63 29.57 -25.95
CA GLU A 641 -87.28 29.52 -26.51
C GLU A 641 -86.24 29.03 -25.50
N ARG A 642 -86.27 29.53 -24.26
CA ARG A 642 -85.41 29.05 -23.18
C ARG A 642 -85.63 27.56 -22.90
N LYS A 643 -86.89 27.11 -22.86
CA LYS A 643 -87.23 25.67 -22.70
C LYS A 643 -86.76 24.85 -23.90
N LEU A 644 -86.91 25.35 -25.13
CA LEU A 644 -86.48 24.66 -26.34
C LEU A 644 -84.95 24.52 -26.39
N ASN A 645 -84.20 25.59 -26.11
CA ASN A 645 -82.73 25.56 -26.04
C ASN A 645 -82.23 24.63 -24.91
N SER A 646 -82.92 24.62 -23.76
CA SER A 646 -82.63 23.69 -22.66
C SER A 646 -82.87 22.24 -23.07
N PHE A 647 -84.02 21.92 -23.68
CA PHE A 647 -84.31 20.56 -24.13
C PHE A 647 -83.45 20.12 -25.31
N GLN A 648 -83.08 21.04 -26.22
CA GLN A 648 -82.12 20.77 -27.29
C GLN A 648 -80.74 20.43 -26.72
N SER A 649 -80.26 21.19 -25.73
CA SER A 649 -79.02 20.87 -25.03
C SER A 649 -79.09 19.52 -24.28
N GLN A 650 -80.23 19.20 -23.66
CA GLN A 650 -80.46 17.89 -23.04
C GLN A 650 -80.50 16.77 -24.09
N LEU A 651 -81.05 17.02 -25.28
CA LEU A 651 -81.08 16.07 -26.38
C LEU A 651 -79.65 15.82 -26.90
N ASP A 652 -78.86 16.85 -27.12
CA ASP A 652 -77.46 16.72 -27.56
C ASP A 652 -76.63 15.92 -26.53
N SER A 653 -76.89 16.15 -25.23
CA SER A 653 -76.28 15.36 -24.14
C SER A 653 -76.77 13.91 -24.10
N ALA A 654 -78.07 13.66 -24.34
CA ALA A 654 -78.64 12.31 -24.40
C ALA A 654 -78.18 11.52 -25.64
N LEU A 655 -77.94 12.20 -26.76
CA LEU A 655 -77.42 11.60 -27.99
C LEU A 655 -75.93 11.26 -27.91
N LYS A 656 -75.18 11.92 -27.03
CA LYS A 656 -73.77 11.58 -26.79
C LYS A 656 -73.66 10.17 -26.22
N ALA A 657 -72.86 9.34 -26.88
CA ALA A 657 -72.54 7.99 -26.43
C ALA A 657 -72.13 7.98 -24.94
N PRO A 658 -72.61 7.02 -24.14
CA PRO A 658 -72.07 6.83 -22.80
C PRO A 658 -70.60 6.36 -22.89
N PRO A 659 -69.77 6.61 -21.86
CA PRO A 659 -68.36 6.21 -21.89
C PRO A 659 -68.17 4.72 -22.22
N PRO A 660 -67.22 4.36 -23.11
CA PRO A 660 -67.04 2.98 -23.54
C PRO A 660 -66.56 2.06 -22.41
N VAL A 661 -66.80 0.77 -22.57
CA VAL A 661 -66.30 -0.29 -21.68
C VAL A 661 -64.98 -0.82 -22.21
N PHE A 662 -63.92 -0.65 -21.45
CA PHE A 662 -62.65 -1.33 -21.66
C PHE A 662 -62.63 -2.62 -20.83
N GLN A 663 -62.41 -3.75 -21.48
CA GLN A 663 -62.32 -5.05 -20.80
C GLN A 663 -60.88 -5.29 -20.32
N PRO A 664 -60.68 -5.79 -19.09
CA PRO A 664 -59.35 -5.93 -18.50
C PRO A 664 -58.54 -7.08 -19.12
N LEU A 665 -59.18 -8.03 -19.79
CA LEU A 665 -58.55 -9.17 -20.46
C LEU A 665 -59.07 -9.36 -21.89
N PRO A 666 -58.31 -10.02 -22.78
CA PRO A 666 -58.76 -10.46 -24.10
C PRO A 666 -60.07 -11.27 -24.04
N LEU A 667 -60.84 -11.22 -25.12
CA LEU A 667 -62.12 -11.92 -25.22
C LEU A 667 -61.93 -13.45 -25.22
N GLN A 668 -60.90 -13.91 -25.93
CA GLN A 668 -60.61 -15.33 -26.07
C GLN A 668 -59.82 -15.85 -24.87
N ARG A 669 -60.32 -16.93 -24.26
CA ARG A 669 -59.67 -17.59 -23.11
C ARG A 669 -58.20 -17.93 -23.41
N GLU A 670 -57.89 -18.43 -24.59
CA GLU A 670 -56.52 -18.81 -24.99
C GLU A 670 -55.49 -17.66 -24.92
N ASN A 671 -55.96 -16.43 -25.10
CA ASN A 671 -55.16 -15.21 -25.05
C ASN A 671 -55.13 -14.59 -23.65
N ALA A 672 -56.19 -14.74 -22.87
CA ALA A 672 -56.30 -14.21 -21.51
C ALA A 672 -55.53 -15.04 -20.47
N MET A 673 -55.53 -16.36 -20.60
CA MET A 673 -54.93 -17.28 -19.61
C MET A 673 -53.41 -17.05 -19.39
N PRO A 674 -52.59 -16.80 -20.44
CA PRO A 674 -51.20 -16.40 -20.24
C PRO A 674 -51.06 -15.08 -19.47
N ILE A 675 -51.91 -14.08 -19.71
CA ILE A 675 -51.88 -12.79 -18.98
C ILE A 675 -52.22 -13.01 -17.50
N ILE A 676 -53.25 -13.82 -17.21
CA ILE A 676 -53.61 -14.21 -15.84
C ILE A 676 -52.44 -14.92 -15.16
N PHE A 677 -51.76 -15.85 -15.85
CA PHE A 677 -50.58 -16.52 -15.31
C PHE A 677 -49.51 -15.52 -14.87
N PHE A 678 -49.18 -14.50 -15.67
CA PHE A 678 -48.14 -13.54 -15.29
C PHE A 678 -48.58 -12.62 -14.15
N LEU A 679 -49.82 -12.14 -14.17
CA LEU A 679 -50.36 -11.24 -13.14
C LEU A 679 -50.57 -11.93 -11.78
N HIS A 680 -50.73 -13.26 -11.78
CA HIS A 680 -50.92 -14.10 -10.60
C HIS A 680 -49.93 -15.27 -10.58
N MET A 681 -48.69 -15.02 -11.02
CA MET A 681 -47.67 -16.05 -11.21
C MET A 681 -47.42 -16.82 -9.91
N PRO A 682 -47.46 -18.17 -9.91
CA PRO A 682 -47.18 -18.91 -8.69
C PRO A 682 -45.75 -18.65 -8.17
N PRO A 683 -45.51 -18.63 -6.84
CA PRO A 683 -44.22 -18.18 -6.28
C PRO A 683 -42.99 -18.92 -6.81
N ILE A 684 -43.11 -20.20 -7.13
CA ILE A 684 -42.01 -21.00 -7.69
C ILE A 684 -41.56 -20.49 -9.08
N PHE A 685 -42.51 -20.04 -9.92
CA PHE A 685 -42.22 -19.47 -11.24
C PHE A 685 -41.71 -18.05 -11.14
N GLN A 686 -42.14 -17.28 -10.13
CA GLN A 686 -41.58 -15.95 -9.87
C GLN A 686 -40.07 -16.04 -9.59
N LEU A 687 -39.66 -17.00 -8.73
CA LEU A 687 -38.25 -17.23 -8.41
C LEU A 687 -37.48 -17.73 -9.62
N LEU A 688 -38.02 -18.70 -10.35
CA LEU A 688 -37.38 -19.25 -11.54
C LEU A 688 -37.21 -18.20 -12.65
N ALA A 689 -38.23 -17.36 -12.89
CA ALA A 689 -38.17 -16.24 -13.82
C ALA A 689 -37.05 -15.28 -13.41
N ARG A 690 -37.06 -14.84 -12.15
CA ARG A 690 -36.04 -13.95 -11.59
C ARG A 690 -34.63 -14.50 -11.79
N PHE A 691 -34.38 -15.74 -11.36
CA PHE A 691 -33.06 -16.35 -11.46
C PHE A 691 -32.63 -16.68 -12.89
N SER A 692 -33.55 -16.98 -13.80
CA SER A 692 -33.24 -17.16 -15.23
C SER A 692 -32.71 -15.86 -15.84
N PHE A 693 -33.39 -14.74 -15.58
CA PHE A 693 -32.97 -13.42 -16.07
C PHE A 693 -31.70 -12.92 -15.38
N THR A 694 -31.57 -13.05 -14.05
CA THR A 694 -30.36 -12.67 -13.33
C THR A 694 -29.15 -13.50 -13.75
N SER A 695 -29.31 -14.82 -13.92
CA SER A 695 -28.24 -15.72 -14.39
C SER A 695 -27.71 -15.29 -15.75
N GLN A 696 -28.61 -14.90 -16.65
CA GLN A 696 -28.25 -14.40 -17.96
C GLN A 696 -27.60 -13.00 -17.86
N GLN A 697 -28.14 -12.10 -17.02
CA GLN A 697 -27.62 -10.75 -16.85
C GLN A 697 -26.19 -10.71 -16.31
N LEU A 698 -25.80 -11.65 -15.43
CA LEU A 698 -24.44 -11.73 -14.87
C LEU A 698 -23.35 -12.01 -15.92
N ARG A 699 -23.74 -12.39 -17.15
CA ARG A 699 -22.82 -12.50 -18.29
C ARG A 699 -22.43 -11.14 -18.86
N LEU A 700 -23.24 -10.11 -18.64
CA LEU A 700 -22.99 -8.77 -19.15
C LEU A 700 -21.85 -8.11 -18.37
N PRO A 701 -21.07 -7.22 -19.01
CA PRO A 701 -20.02 -6.47 -18.33
C PRO A 701 -20.53 -5.65 -17.15
N TRP A 702 -19.79 -5.70 -16.04
CA TRP A 702 -20.02 -4.84 -14.87
C TRP A 702 -18.85 -3.86 -14.65
N PRO A 703 -19.12 -2.57 -14.36
CA PRO A 703 -20.45 -1.94 -14.29
C PRO A 703 -21.06 -1.73 -15.68
N LEU A 704 -22.40 -1.69 -15.77
CA LEU A 704 -23.12 -1.50 -17.04
C LEU A 704 -22.84 -0.13 -17.69
N THR A 705 -22.48 0.88 -16.89
CA THR A 705 -22.42 2.30 -17.29
C THR A 705 -21.09 2.76 -17.89
N ALA A 706 -19.98 2.04 -17.66
CA ALA A 706 -18.67 2.40 -18.19
C ALA A 706 -17.74 1.17 -18.14
N ALA A 707 -17.57 0.50 -19.28
CA ALA A 707 -16.68 -0.65 -19.37
C ALA A 707 -15.66 -0.45 -20.50
N THR A 708 -14.38 -0.48 -20.13
CA THR A 708 -13.26 -0.63 -21.08
C THR A 708 -13.30 -2.09 -21.58
N THR A 709 -14.07 -2.31 -22.64
CA THR A 709 -14.31 -3.62 -23.28
C THR A 709 -14.11 -3.48 -24.79
N GLY A 710 -13.70 -4.54 -25.47
CA GLY A 710 -13.36 -4.50 -26.90
C GLY A 710 -12.48 -5.68 -27.28
N SER A 711 -12.09 -5.77 -28.55
CA SER A 711 -11.37 -6.93 -29.14
C SER A 711 -10.10 -7.37 -28.35
N GLU A 712 -9.58 -6.49 -27.49
CA GLU A 712 -8.36 -6.71 -26.71
C GLU A 712 -8.42 -6.18 -25.25
N GLY A 713 -9.58 -5.71 -24.79
CA GLY A 713 -9.74 -5.18 -23.42
C GLY A 713 -9.19 -3.77 -23.18
N THR A 714 -9.01 -2.97 -24.24
CA THR A 714 -8.42 -1.61 -24.20
C THR A 714 -9.33 -0.49 -24.73
N GLN A 715 -10.41 -0.83 -25.43
CA GLN A 715 -11.37 0.13 -25.99
C GLN A 715 -12.48 0.43 -24.98
N GLU A 716 -13.08 1.62 -25.01
CA GLU A 716 -14.32 1.89 -24.28
C GLU A 716 -15.53 1.58 -25.17
N ILE A 717 -16.47 0.78 -24.64
CA ILE A 717 -17.73 0.46 -25.32
C ILE A 717 -18.86 0.83 -24.36
N ASP A 718 -19.86 1.53 -24.88
CA ASP A 718 -21.11 1.81 -24.17
C ASP A 718 -21.95 0.53 -24.07
N ILE A 719 -21.71 -0.24 -23.00
CA ILE A 719 -22.45 -1.47 -22.71
C ILE A 719 -23.92 -1.16 -22.45
N THR A 720 -24.22 -0.05 -21.76
CA THR A 720 -25.61 0.35 -21.48
C THR A 720 -26.38 0.54 -22.78
N GLY A 721 -25.82 1.24 -23.76
CA GLY A 721 -26.42 1.40 -25.08
C GLY A 721 -26.61 0.10 -25.87
N LEU A 722 -25.76 -0.92 -25.64
CA LEU A 722 -25.87 -2.22 -26.33
C LEU A 722 -26.90 -3.17 -25.72
N VAL A 723 -27.13 -3.08 -24.40
CA VAL A 723 -27.98 -4.04 -23.67
C VAL A 723 -29.32 -3.44 -23.27
N THR A 724 -29.50 -2.12 -23.33
CA THR A 724 -30.78 -1.47 -23.02
C THR A 724 -31.62 -1.22 -24.26
N ARG A 725 -32.94 -1.27 -24.10
CA ARG A 725 -33.90 -0.88 -25.13
C ARG A 725 -34.46 0.50 -24.77
N GLY A 726 -34.61 1.38 -25.77
CA GLY A 726 -35.04 2.77 -25.54
C GLY A 726 -36.43 2.90 -24.91
N ASN A 727 -36.70 4.03 -24.24
CA ASN A 727 -37.93 4.28 -23.46
C ASN A 727 -39.26 4.10 -24.23
N ASN A 728 -39.24 4.21 -25.56
CA ASN A 728 -40.43 4.05 -26.41
C ASN A 728 -40.76 2.58 -26.74
N TYR A 729 -39.94 1.62 -26.31
CA TYR A 729 -40.09 0.22 -26.72
C TYR A 729 -41.24 -0.50 -25.99
N CYS A 730 -41.68 0.00 -24.82
CA CYS A 730 -42.77 -0.56 -24.01
C CYS A 730 -43.49 0.50 -23.18
N GLN A 731 -44.50 1.14 -23.75
CA GLN A 731 -45.25 2.20 -23.05
C GLN A 731 -46.36 1.64 -22.13
N PHE A 732 -46.80 0.39 -22.35
CA PHE A 732 -48.00 -0.13 -21.70
C PHE A 732 -47.71 -1.19 -20.63
N SER A 733 -48.32 -1.03 -19.46
CA SER A 733 -48.29 -1.95 -18.32
C SER A 733 -49.56 -2.79 -18.26
N TRP A 734 -49.45 -4.12 -18.38
CA TRP A 734 -50.61 -4.99 -18.25
C TRP A 734 -51.19 -4.99 -16.84
N LYS A 735 -50.34 -4.89 -15.81
CA LYS A 735 -50.77 -4.79 -14.42
C LYS A 735 -51.65 -3.56 -14.21
N ASP A 736 -51.18 -2.39 -14.63
CA ASP A 736 -51.89 -1.13 -14.40
C ASP A 736 -53.22 -1.14 -15.16
N TYR A 737 -53.20 -1.54 -16.44
CA TYR A 737 -54.42 -1.67 -17.24
C TYR A 737 -55.42 -2.67 -16.64
N TYR A 738 -54.97 -3.89 -16.36
CA TYR A 738 -55.81 -4.96 -15.81
C TYR A 738 -56.52 -4.48 -14.55
N ASN A 739 -55.77 -3.90 -13.60
CA ASN A 739 -56.31 -3.43 -12.33
C ASN A 739 -57.22 -2.20 -12.48
N THR A 740 -56.93 -1.28 -13.40
CA THR A 740 -57.76 -0.09 -13.65
C THR A 740 -59.14 -0.48 -14.21
N TYR A 741 -59.21 -1.44 -15.13
CA TYR A 741 -60.43 -1.75 -15.88
C TYR A 741 -61.25 -2.93 -15.32
N GLN A 742 -60.90 -3.46 -14.14
CA GLN A 742 -61.77 -4.42 -13.43
C GLN A 742 -63.09 -3.80 -12.99
N HIS A 743 -63.07 -2.49 -12.74
CA HIS A 743 -64.22 -1.71 -12.31
C HIS A 743 -64.59 -0.68 -13.38
N SER A 744 -65.88 -0.44 -13.55
CA SER A 744 -66.38 0.66 -14.37
C SER A 744 -67.58 1.31 -13.67
N GLN A 745 -68.08 2.40 -14.23
CA GLN A 745 -69.34 3.00 -13.78
C GLN A 745 -70.56 2.09 -13.96
N TYR A 746 -70.44 1.02 -14.74
CA TYR A 746 -71.52 0.08 -15.06
C TYR A 746 -71.54 -1.15 -14.17
N HIS A 747 -70.38 -1.55 -13.66
CA HIS A 747 -70.25 -2.71 -12.78
C HIS A 747 -69.04 -2.56 -11.88
N ARG A 748 -69.22 -2.91 -10.60
CA ARG A 748 -68.14 -2.97 -9.62
C ARG A 748 -68.04 -4.40 -9.10
N SER A 749 -67.01 -5.12 -9.53
CA SER A 749 -66.73 -6.45 -8.99
C SER A 749 -66.56 -6.40 -7.47
N THR A 750 -67.18 -7.36 -6.78
CA THR A 750 -67.03 -7.57 -5.33
C THR A 750 -65.95 -8.62 -5.02
N PHE A 751 -65.33 -9.20 -6.05
CA PHE A 751 -64.30 -10.23 -5.91
C PHE A 751 -62.91 -9.58 -6.01
N PRO A 752 -62.11 -9.55 -4.94
CA PRO A 752 -60.79 -8.94 -4.98
C PRO A 752 -59.82 -9.81 -5.81
N ARG A 753 -59.36 -9.29 -6.96
CA ARG A 753 -58.40 -9.98 -7.84
C ARG A 753 -57.33 -9.05 -8.40
N THR A 754 -56.56 -8.44 -7.52
CA THR A 754 -55.48 -7.53 -7.91
C THR A 754 -54.31 -8.28 -8.55
N GLY A 755 -54.00 -7.98 -9.81
CA GLY A 755 -52.81 -8.46 -10.49
C GLY A 755 -51.55 -7.75 -9.98
N SER A 756 -50.42 -8.45 -9.95
CA SER A 756 -49.15 -7.92 -9.49
C SER A 756 -48.07 -8.05 -10.56
N ASP A 757 -47.14 -7.08 -10.58
CA ASP A 757 -45.86 -7.25 -11.25
C ASP A 757 -44.88 -7.83 -10.23
N TYR A 758 -44.06 -8.77 -10.69
CA TYR A 758 -42.95 -9.33 -9.93
C TYR A 758 -41.63 -8.81 -10.49
N SER A 759 -40.51 -9.53 -10.31
CA SER A 759 -39.23 -9.15 -10.92
C SER A 759 -39.29 -9.12 -12.46
N LEU A 760 -40.14 -9.96 -13.05
CA LEU A 760 -40.41 -9.97 -14.48
C LEU A 760 -41.74 -9.27 -14.75
N LEU A 761 -41.72 -8.22 -15.57
CA LEU A 761 -42.90 -7.40 -15.85
C LEU A 761 -43.59 -7.86 -17.13
N LEU A 762 -44.93 -7.72 -17.17
CA LEU A 762 -45.72 -7.98 -18.36
C LEU A 762 -46.08 -6.65 -19.04
N ARG A 763 -45.60 -6.46 -20.28
CA ARG A 763 -45.77 -5.24 -21.07
C ARG A 763 -46.41 -5.52 -22.42
N SER A 764 -46.76 -4.46 -23.14
CA SER A 764 -47.22 -4.50 -24.54
C SER A 764 -46.56 -3.36 -25.32
N LYS A 765 -46.30 -3.60 -26.61
CA LYS A 765 -45.87 -2.55 -27.55
C LYS A 765 -47.05 -1.71 -28.03
N GLN A 766 -48.21 -2.33 -28.13
CA GLN A 766 -49.47 -1.69 -28.43
C GLN A 766 -49.99 -0.98 -27.17
N VAL A 767 -50.70 0.13 -27.37
CA VAL A 767 -51.40 0.89 -26.32
C VAL A 767 -52.91 0.76 -26.52
N ALA A 768 -53.66 0.89 -25.42
CA ALA A 768 -55.11 0.95 -25.50
C ALA A 768 -55.54 2.21 -26.27
N PRO A 769 -56.59 2.14 -27.11
CA PRO A 769 -57.12 3.29 -27.82
C PRO A 769 -57.70 4.33 -26.87
N GLU A 770 -57.71 5.60 -27.29
CA GLU A 770 -58.38 6.65 -26.52
C GLU A 770 -59.90 6.40 -26.44
N PRO A 771 -60.60 6.77 -25.34
CA PRO A 771 -62.03 6.52 -25.20
C PRO A 771 -62.92 7.14 -26.28
N ASN A 772 -62.49 8.25 -26.89
CA ASN A 772 -63.20 8.97 -27.96
C ASN A 772 -63.14 8.27 -29.34
N ILE A 773 -62.31 7.24 -29.51
CA ILE A 773 -62.21 6.45 -30.75
C ILE A 773 -62.78 5.04 -30.59
N VAL A 774 -63.24 4.68 -29.39
CA VAL A 774 -63.87 3.38 -29.12
C VAL A 774 -65.38 3.45 -29.36
N GLY A 775 -65.81 2.79 -30.44
CA GLY A 775 -67.21 2.67 -30.80
C GLY A 775 -67.85 3.97 -31.32
N PRO A 776 -69.14 3.92 -31.68
CA PRO A 776 -69.84 5.07 -32.23
C PRO A 776 -69.98 6.20 -31.19
N GLN A 777 -69.84 7.46 -31.61
CA GLN A 777 -69.92 8.62 -30.69
C GLN A 777 -71.35 9.10 -30.40
N ASN A 778 -72.33 8.54 -31.12
CA ASN A 778 -73.74 8.86 -30.98
C ASN A 778 -74.54 7.59 -30.64
N VAL A 779 -75.44 7.71 -29.67
CA VAL A 779 -76.27 6.62 -29.17
C VAL A 779 -77.19 6.04 -30.25
N ASP A 780 -77.68 6.84 -31.20
CA ASP A 780 -78.60 6.36 -32.25
C ASP A 780 -77.96 5.31 -33.17
N VAL A 781 -76.66 5.42 -33.40
CA VAL A 781 -75.88 4.54 -34.28
C VAL A 781 -75.30 3.32 -33.54
N MET A 782 -75.65 3.12 -32.27
CA MET A 782 -75.34 1.90 -31.51
C MET A 782 -76.49 0.89 -31.66
N PHE A 783 -76.26 -0.24 -32.35
CA PHE A 783 -77.27 -1.25 -32.63
C PHE A 783 -77.05 -2.56 -31.84
N ASN A 784 -75.82 -2.81 -31.42
CA ASN A 784 -75.43 -4.06 -30.77
C ASN A 784 -74.85 -3.82 -29.37
N ARG A 785 -74.96 -4.84 -28.50
CA ARG A 785 -74.38 -4.81 -27.14
C ARG A 785 -72.85 -4.63 -27.14
N SER A 786 -72.19 -5.00 -28.24
CA SER A 786 -70.75 -4.83 -28.45
C SER A 786 -70.35 -3.40 -28.83
N ASP A 787 -71.30 -2.54 -29.22
CA ASP A 787 -70.98 -1.18 -29.64
C ASP A 787 -70.55 -0.36 -28.42
N GLY A 788 -69.34 0.20 -28.45
CA GLY A 788 -68.74 0.87 -27.30
C GLY A 788 -68.04 -0.08 -26.31
N VAL A 789 -67.84 -1.35 -26.66
CA VAL A 789 -67.06 -2.31 -25.87
C VAL A 789 -65.74 -2.61 -26.59
N TRP A 790 -64.63 -2.53 -25.86
CA TRP A 790 -63.31 -2.83 -26.40
C TRP A 790 -62.61 -3.92 -25.59
N TYR A 791 -62.04 -4.90 -26.30
CA TYR A 791 -61.20 -5.95 -25.74
C TYR A 791 -59.74 -5.73 -26.18
N PRO A 792 -58.76 -6.00 -25.30
CA PRO A 792 -57.35 -5.84 -25.60
C PRO A 792 -56.79 -7.00 -26.44
N ASP A 793 -57.56 -7.55 -27.38
CA ASP A 793 -57.14 -8.70 -28.21
C ASP A 793 -55.96 -8.37 -29.13
N VAL A 794 -55.83 -7.11 -29.54
CA VAL A 794 -54.73 -6.60 -30.37
C VAL A 794 -53.46 -6.32 -29.58
N MET A 795 -53.53 -6.35 -28.24
CA MET A 795 -52.41 -6.11 -27.36
C MET A 795 -51.68 -7.42 -27.12
N THR A 796 -50.49 -7.57 -27.70
CA THR A 796 -49.72 -8.80 -27.50
C THR A 796 -48.90 -8.68 -26.22
N PRO A 797 -49.07 -9.59 -25.24
CA PRO A 797 -48.24 -9.58 -24.04
C PRO A 797 -46.79 -9.92 -24.38
N ARG A 798 -45.86 -9.27 -23.71
CA ARG A 798 -44.44 -9.56 -23.76
C ARG A 798 -43.77 -9.40 -22.40
N MET A 799 -42.69 -10.14 -22.20
CA MET A 799 -41.86 -10.06 -21.00
C MET A 799 -40.93 -8.85 -21.07
N ALA A 800 -40.76 -8.13 -19.96
CA ALA A 800 -39.81 -7.02 -19.82
C ALA A 800 -39.02 -7.13 -18.52
N TRP A 801 -37.73 -6.82 -18.59
CA TRP A 801 -36.80 -6.94 -17.47
C TRP A 801 -36.09 -5.61 -17.21
N PHE A 802 -36.08 -5.17 -15.96
CA PHE A 802 -35.47 -3.90 -15.54
C PHE A 802 -34.34 -4.11 -14.51
N GLY A 803 -33.93 -5.36 -14.30
CA GLY A 803 -33.01 -5.74 -13.25
C GLY A 803 -33.70 -6.49 -12.10
N GLY A 804 -32.90 -7.19 -11.33
CA GLY A 804 -33.31 -7.90 -10.13
C GLY A 804 -33.77 -6.99 -8.99
N PRO A 805 -34.01 -7.55 -7.79
CA PRO A 805 -34.54 -6.80 -6.65
C PRO A 805 -33.54 -5.77 -6.10
N LYS A 806 -32.26 -5.87 -6.45
CA LYS A 806 -31.19 -4.99 -5.94
C LYS A 806 -30.91 -3.84 -6.92
N SER A 807 -30.53 -2.68 -6.38
CA SER A 807 -30.26 -1.47 -7.18
C SER A 807 -29.15 -1.66 -8.21
N PHE A 808 -28.11 -2.43 -7.87
CA PHE A 808 -26.98 -2.73 -8.76
C PHE A 808 -27.31 -3.67 -9.93
N ASP A 809 -28.52 -4.26 -9.94
CA ASP A 809 -29.02 -5.01 -11.09
C ASP A 809 -29.74 -4.12 -12.12
N ARG A 810 -30.02 -2.85 -11.78
CA ARG A 810 -30.77 -1.94 -12.63
C ARG A 810 -29.84 -1.08 -13.48
N ALA A 811 -30.30 -0.69 -14.66
CA ALA A 811 -29.60 0.30 -15.47
C ALA A 811 -29.76 1.69 -14.83
N ALA A 812 -28.73 2.54 -14.96
CA ALA A 812 -28.76 3.90 -14.39
C ALA A 812 -29.89 4.78 -14.96
N SER A 813 -30.35 4.49 -16.18
CA SER A 813 -31.45 5.18 -16.87
C SER A 813 -32.84 4.59 -16.57
N GLU A 814 -32.94 3.58 -15.70
CA GLU A 814 -34.14 2.75 -15.51
C GLU A 814 -34.71 2.15 -16.81
N ALA A 815 -33.87 2.06 -17.85
CA ALA A 815 -34.27 1.48 -19.13
C ALA A 815 -34.44 -0.05 -19.04
N GLU A 816 -35.27 -0.60 -19.93
CA GLU A 816 -35.44 -2.05 -20.07
C GLU A 816 -34.10 -2.67 -20.48
N ILE A 817 -33.65 -3.70 -19.75
CA ILE A 817 -32.42 -4.45 -20.03
C ILE A 817 -32.81 -5.72 -20.78
N ASP A 818 -32.15 -5.98 -21.91
CA ASP A 818 -32.18 -7.26 -22.61
C ASP A 818 -30.92 -8.08 -22.26
N PRO A 819 -30.95 -8.95 -21.24
CA PRO A 819 -29.78 -9.74 -20.89
C PRO A 819 -29.46 -10.81 -21.93
N PHE A 820 -30.35 -11.06 -22.90
CA PHE A 820 -30.19 -12.09 -23.93
C PHE A 820 -29.56 -11.58 -25.23
N VAL A 821 -29.26 -10.28 -25.30
CA VAL A 821 -28.65 -9.66 -26.47
C VAL A 821 -27.38 -10.41 -26.89
N LYS A 822 -27.22 -10.60 -28.21
CA LYS A 822 -26.05 -11.27 -28.76
C LYS A 822 -24.88 -10.30 -28.79
N LEU A 823 -24.05 -10.33 -27.74
CA LEU A 823 -22.80 -9.58 -27.70
C LEU A 823 -21.69 -10.31 -28.47
N ASP A 824 -20.71 -9.55 -28.95
CA ASP A 824 -19.44 -10.12 -29.39
C ASP A 824 -18.85 -10.92 -28.22
N HIS A 825 -18.41 -12.14 -28.51
CA HIS A 825 -17.79 -13.03 -27.54
C HIS A 825 -16.63 -12.33 -26.80
N VAL A 826 -15.89 -11.46 -27.48
CA VAL A 826 -14.76 -10.77 -26.85
C VAL A 826 -15.21 -9.83 -25.72
N ILE A 827 -16.39 -9.22 -25.84
CA ILE A 827 -16.98 -8.39 -24.78
C ILE A 827 -17.29 -9.25 -23.54
N ILE A 828 -17.88 -10.43 -23.74
CA ILE A 828 -18.20 -11.37 -22.65
C ILE A 828 -16.90 -11.85 -21.98
N ALA A 829 -15.92 -12.29 -22.76
CA ALA A 829 -14.63 -12.75 -22.25
C ALA A 829 -13.89 -11.64 -21.48
N SER A 830 -14.00 -10.37 -21.89
CA SER A 830 -13.37 -9.25 -21.19
C SER A 830 -13.93 -9.02 -19.79
N ASN A 831 -15.20 -9.33 -19.54
CA ASN A 831 -15.81 -9.21 -18.20
C ASN A 831 -15.17 -10.14 -17.16
N PHE A 832 -14.63 -11.27 -17.63
CA PHE A 832 -13.93 -12.28 -16.83
C PHE A 832 -12.41 -12.28 -17.06
N THR A 833 -11.88 -11.25 -17.71
CA THR A 833 -10.43 -11.04 -17.87
C THR A 833 -9.98 -9.93 -16.93
N GLU A 834 -9.01 -10.22 -16.05
CA GLU A 834 -8.49 -9.22 -15.12
C GLU A 834 -7.79 -8.07 -15.87
N ARG A 835 -7.91 -6.84 -15.36
CA ARG A 835 -7.33 -5.65 -15.98
C ARG A 835 -5.92 -5.39 -15.44
N LEU A 836 -4.97 -5.16 -16.34
CA LEU A 836 -3.62 -4.71 -16.00
C LEU A 836 -3.60 -3.18 -15.92
N GLU A 837 -3.46 -2.63 -14.72
CA GLU A 837 -3.39 -1.17 -14.51
C GLU A 837 -2.08 -0.57 -15.05
N ASN A 838 -0.95 -1.27 -14.90
CA ASN A 838 0.39 -0.75 -15.22
C ASN A 838 1.00 -1.30 -16.52
N GLU A 839 0.42 -2.35 -17.12
CA GLU A 839 1.02 -3.09 -18.25
C GLU A 839 -0.02 -3.37 -19.34
N ILE A 840 -0.70 -2.30 -19.79
CA ILE A 840 -1.80 -2.38 -20.77
C ILE A 840 -1.35 -3.01 -22.09
N SER A 841 -0.07 -2.86 -22.46
CA SER A 841 0.55 -3.48 -23.65
C SER A 841 0.47 -5.01 -23.65
N LEU A 842 0.33 -5.64 -22.48
CA LEU A 842 0.18 -7.07 -22.30
C LEU A 842 -1.27 -7.52 -22.08
N GLN A 843 -2.26 -6.61 -22.00
CA GLN A 843 -3.66 -6.94 -21.71
C GLN A 843 -4.22 -8.00 -22.67
N TRP A 844 -3.90 -7.89 -23.95
CA TRP A 844 -4.33 -8.83 -24.99
C TRP A 844 -3.85 -10.27 -24.73
N THR A 845 -2.80 -10.47 -23.94
CA THR A 845 -2.26 -11.81 -23.62
C THR A 845 -3.13 -12.57 -22.61
N LEU A 846 -3.90 -11.86 -21.78
CA LEU A 846 -4.78 -12.44 -20.76
C LEU A 846 -6.08 -12.97 -21.37
N MET A 847 -6.57 -12.34 -22.46
CA MET A 847 -7.82 -12.73 -23.09
C MET A 847 -7.76 -14.11 -23.74
N GLN A 848 -8.58 -15.04 -23.24
CA GLN A 848 -8.81 -16.35 -23.85
C GLN A 848 -10.20 -16.39 -24.51
N PRO A 849 -10.29 -16.33 -25.86
CA PRO A 849 -11.55 -16.60 -26.53
C PRO A 849 -11.91 -18.09 -26.36
N GLY A 850 -13.19 -18.38 -26.10
CA GLY A 850 -13.72 -19.73 -26.07
C GLY A 850 -13.57 -20.40 -27.43
N GLU A 851 -13.56 -21.73 -27.45
CA GLU A 851 -13.16 -22.55 -28.59
C GLU A 851 -13.84 -22.23 -29.95
N PRO A 852 -15.15 -21.90 -30.06
CA PRO A 852 -15.77 -21.59 -31.36
C PRO A 852 -15.30 -20.26 -31.97
N HIS A 853 -14.58 -19.43 -31.23
CA HIS A 853 -14.14 -18.09 -31.65
C HIS A 853 -12.61 -17.97 -31.76
N VAL A 854 -11.89 -19.09 -31.77
CA VAL A 854 -10.44 -19.08 -31.87
C VAL A 854 -9.98 -18.97 -33.32
N HIS A 855 -9.35 -17.84 -33.64
CA HIS A 855 -8.75 -17.65 -34.96
C HIS A 855 -7.53 -18.55 -35.16
N PRO A 856 -7.37 -19.24 -36.31
CA PRO A 856 -6.23 -20.14 -36.58
C PRO A 856 -4.84 -19.47 -36.43
N SER A 857 -4.74 -18.17 -36.71
CA SER A 857 -3.49 -17.41 -36.56
C SER A 857 -3.19 -16.94 -35.12
N ARG A 858 -3.98 -17.35 -34.12
CA ARG A 858 -3.80 -16.95 -32.72
C ARG A 858 -2.40 -17.24 -32.18
N GLY A 859 -1.78 -18.35 -32.62
CA GLY A 859 -0.39 -18.70 -32.27
C GLY A 859 0.67 -17.76 -32.86
N ASN A 860 0.34 -16.99 -33.89
CA ASN A 860 1.25 -16.04 -34.55
C ASN A 860 1.21 -14.64 -33.90
N LEU A 861 0.21 -14.35 -33.06
CA LEU A 861 0.05 -13.05 -32.41
C LEU A 861 1.25 -12.62 -31.56
N PRO A 862 1.89 -13.50 -30.75
CA PRO A 862 3.12 -13.17 -30.04
C PRO A 862 4.24 -12.66 -30.97
N TYR A 863 4.38 -13.28 -32.14
CA TYR A 863 5.42 -12.91 -33.09
C TYR A 863 5.10 -11.61 -33.83
N ALA A 864 3.83 -11.40 -34.18
CA ALA A 864 3.37 -10.18 -34.86
C ALA A 864 3.39 -8.94 -33.94
N ARG A 865 3.31 -9.13 -32.62
CA ARG A 865 3.17 -8.04 -31.63
C ARG A 865 4.43 -7.75 -30.82
N GLN A 866 5.61 -8.14 -31.31
CA GLN A 866 6.88 -7.88 -30.64
C GLN A 866 7.14 -6.39 -30.35
N ASN A 867 6.49 -5.48 -31.07
CA ASN A 867 6.51 -4.04 -30.79
C ASN A 867 5.82 -3.66 -29.46
N LEU A 868 4.92 -4.50 -28.93
CA LEU A 868 4.24 -4.30 -27.64
C LEU A 868 5.03 -4.91 -26.46
N LYS A 869 6.25 -5.38 -26.69
CA LYS A 869 7.09 -5.99 -25.66
C LYS A 869 7.53 -4.92 -24.63
N PRO A 870 7.22 -5.09 -23.33
CA PRO A 870 7.74 -4.21 -22.28
C PRO A 870 9.28 -4.23 -22.20
N GLU A 871 9.87 -3.16 -21.66
CA GLU A 871 11.34 -3.04 -21.52
C GLU A 871 11.92 -4.11 -20.58
N TRP A 872 11.20 -4.45 -19.51
CA TRP A 872 11.64 -5.41 -18.49
C TRP A 872 11.59 -6.88 -18.95
N LEU A 873 11.02 -7.19 -20.12
CA LEU A 873 11.03 -8.53 -20.70
C LEU A 873 12.04 -8.62 -21.85
N SER A 874 12.91 -9.63 -21.79
CA SER A 874 13.68 -10.05 -22.97
C SER A 874 12.74 -10.59 -24.06
N LYS A 875 13.20 -10.63 -25.32
CA LYS A 875 12.43 -11.20 -26.43
C LYS A 875 11.98 -12.65 -26.14
N THR A 876 12.88 -13.47 -25.59
CA THR A 876 12.59 -14.87 -25.23
C THR A 876 11.54 -14.96 -24.11
N GLN A 877 11.68 -14.13 -23.07
CA GLN A 877 10.70 -14.10 -21.97
C GLN A 877 9.33 -13.61 -22.44
N TYR A 878 9.30 -12.59 -23.30
CA TYR A 878 8.07 -12.08 -23.89
C TYR A 878 7.34 -13.12 -24.73
N LEU A 879 8.05 -13.81 -25.63
CA LEU A 879 7.44 -14.87 -26.43
C LEU A 879 6.95 -16.02 -25.55
N SER A 880 7.74 -16.40 -24.54
CA SER A 880 7.35 -17.45 -23.58
C SER A 880 6.09 -17.04 -22.80
N PHE A 881 6.03 -15.81 -22.32
CA PHE A 881 4.86 -15.27 -21.61
C PHE A 881 3.63 -15.18 -22.53
N ALA A 882 3.79 -14.65 -23.73
CA ALA A 882 2.70 -14.54 -24.69
C ALA A 882 2.22 -15.93 -25.15
N ASN A 883 3.10 -16.93 -25.23
CA ASN A 883 2.77 -18.33 -25.53
C ASN A 883 1.98 -19.04 -24.42
N LEU A 884 1.93 -18.50 -23.21
CA LEU A 884 0.99 -18.96 -22.18
C LEU A 884 -0.46 -18.60 -22.53
N ARG A 885 -0.72 -17.95 -23.67
CA ARG A 885 -2.07 -17.67 -24.16
C ARG A 885 -2.67 -18.94 -24.76
N SER A 886 -1.91 -20.02 -24.91
CA SER A 886 -2.40 -21.31 -25.42
C SER A 886 -3.61 -21.84 -24.62
N TYR A 887 -4.33 -22.81 -25.18
CA TYR A 887 -5.48 -23.44 -24.52
C TYR A 887 -5.10 -24.04 -23.16
N PRO A 888 -6.02 -24.16 -22.17
CA PRO A 888 -5.68 -24.56 -20.80
C PRO A 888 -4.71 -25.75 -20.67
N LEU A 889 -4.91 -26.83 -21.43
CA LEU A 889 -4.01 -28.00 -21.39
C LEU A 889 -2.61 -27.72 -21.97
N ILE A 890 -2.52 -26.93 -23.05
CA ILE A 890 -1.25 -26.51 -23.65
C ILE A 890 -0.61 -25.36 -22.84
N GLN A 891 -1.42 -24.55 -22.19
CA GLN A 891 -0.98 -23.51 -21.28
C GLN A 891 -0.26 -24.15 -20.11
N LEU A 892 -0.83 -25.20 -19.53
CA LEU A 892 -0.23 -25.96 -18.45
C LEU A 892 1.13 -26.55 -18.82
N ARG A 893 1.21 -27.17 -20.00
CA ARG A 893 2.48 -27.57 -20.63
C ARG A 893 3.47 -26.42 -20.69
N ASN A 894 3.06 -25.29 -21.27
CA ASN A 894 3.95 -24.17 -21.54
C ASN A 894 4.46 -23.52 -20.25
N ILE A 895 3.65 -23.49 -19.18
CA ILE A 895 4.08 -23.04 -17.85
C ILE A 895 5.20 -23.93 -17.34
N LEU A 896 5.00 -25.26 -17.33
CA LEU A 896 5.99 -26.20 -16.79
C LEU A 896 7.29 -26.18 -17.59
N VAL A 897 7.21 -26.09 -18.92
CA VAL A 897 8.38 -25.92 -19.79
C VAL A 897 9.09 -24.59 -19.50
N ALA A 898 8.33 -23.51 -19.29
CA ALA A 898 8.91 -22.21 -18.99
C ALA A 898 9.58 -22.17 -17.61
N ILE A 899 9.05 -22.91 -16.63
CA ILE A 899 9.66 -23.14 -15.32
C ILE A 899 10.96 -23.92 -15.49
N GLN A 900 10.92 -25.06 -16.17
CA GLN A 900 12.09 -25.93 -16.39
C GLN A 900 13.23 -25.19 -17.11
N ASN A 901 12.90 -24.41 -18.14
CA ASN A 901 13.89 -23.70 -18.96
C ASN A 901 14.27 -22.31 -18.42
N ARG A 902 13.76 -21.90 -17.24
CA ARG A 902 13.97 -20.56 -16.64
C ARG A 902 13.65 -19.41 -17.61
N GLN A 903 12.62 -19.59 -18.43
CA GLN A 903 12.26 -18.69 -19.52
C GLN A 903 11.34 -17.54 -19.08
N LEU A 904 10.92 -17.50 -17.81
CA LEU A 904 10.06 -16.46 -17.27
C LEU A 904 10.67 -15.86 -15.99
N PRO A 905 10.53 -14.54 -15.78
CA PRO A 905 11.11 -13.85 -14.64
C PRO A 905 10.24 -14.00 -13.39
N PHE A 906 10.19 -15.20 -12.81
CA PHE A 906 9.36 -15.52 -11.62
C PHE A 906 9.68 -14.69 -10.36
N THR A 907 10.82 -14.00 -10.33
CA THR A 907 11.23 -13.10 -9.23
C THR A 907 10.75 -11.65 -9.44
N SER A 908 10.27 -11.29 -10.63
CA SER A 908 9.72 -9.96 -10.92
C SER A 908 8.31 -9.82 -10.35
N LYS A 909 8.08 -8.78 -9.54
CA LYS A 909 6.74 -8.46 -8.99
C LYS A 909 5.72 -8.23 -10.11
N GLN A 910 6.12 -7.52 -11.16
CA GLN A 910 5.29 -7.22 -12.33
C GLN A 910 4.84 -8.51 -13.02
N PHE A 911 5.76 -9.44 -13.23
CA PHE A 911 5.44 -10.75 -13.79
C PHE A 911 4.51 -11.55 -12.88
N THR A 912 4.82 -11.69 -11.59
CA THR A 912 4.03 -12.50 -10.66
C THR A 912 2.59 -12.01 -10.57
N TYR A 913 2.38 -10.69 -10.57
CA TYR A 913 1.05 -10.09 -10.60
C TYR A 913 0.30 -10.36 -11.91
N SER A 914 0.91 -10.10 -13.07
CA SER A 914 0.29 -10.34 -14.37
C SER A 914 0.06 -11.83 -14.65
N PHE A 915 0.93 -12.70 -14.13
CA PHE A 915 0.81 -14.14 -14.24
C PHE A 915 -0.34 -14.63 -13.35
N ALA A 916 -0.35 -14.36 -12.04
CA ALA A 916 -1.41 -14.81 -11.13
C ALA A 916 -2.82 -14.46 -11.61
N ARG A 917 -2.97 -13.29 -12.27
CA ARG A 917 -4.22 -12.77 -12.85
C ARG A 917 -4.71 -13.48 -14.13
N ARG A 918 -3.91 -14.40 -14.66
CA ARG A 918 -4.17 -15.11 -15.93
C ARG A 918 -4.60 -16.56 -15.75
N PHE A 919 -4.16 -17.20 -14.68
CA PHE A 919 -4.41 -18.62 -14.47
C PHE A 919 -5.83 -18.81 -13.93
N PHE A 920 -6.28 -20.06 -13.91
CA PHE A 920 -7.59 -20.45 -13.37
C PHE A 920 -8.82 -20.27 -14.28
N THR A 921 -8.67 -19.88 -15.55
CA THR A 921 -9.77 -19.94 -16.52
C THR A 921 -10.17 -21.39 -16.81
N LEU A 922 -11.47 -21.69 -16.76
CA LEU A 922 -12.02 -23.05 -16.96
C LEU A 922 -11.74 -23.60 -18.38
N GLY A 923 -12.02 -22.81 -19.41
CA GLY A 923 -11.89 -23.23 -20.81
C GLY A 923 -12.94 -24.26 -21.25
N LYS A 924 -12.61 -25.11 -22.22
CA LYS A 924 -13.59 -25.99 -22.89
C LYS A 924 -14.14 -27.06 -21.93
N TYR A 925 -15.46 -27.15 -21.85
CA TYR A 925 -16.17 -28.30 -21.28
C TYR A 925 -16.34 -29.41 -22.32
N THR A 926 -15.95 -30.62 -21.96
CA THR A 926 -16.34 -31.83 -22.69
C THR A 926 -17.37 -32.57 -21.85
N LYS A 927 -18.46 -33.06 -22.46
CA LYS A 927 -19.55 -33.77 -21.76
C LYS A 927 -19.09 -35.06 -21.04
N THR A 928 -17.92 -35.55 -21.38
CA THR A 928 -17.20 -36.63 -20.73
C THR A 928 -16.13 -36.06 -19.81
N LYS A 929 -15.88 -36.74 -18.67
CA LYS A 929 -14.88 -36.38 -17.64
C LYS A 929 -13.72 -35.54 -18.17
N PRO A 930 -13.27 -34.50 -17.43
CA PRO A 930 -12.16 -33.66 -17.87
C PRO A 930 -10.99 -34.55 -18.31
N ALA A 931 -10.48 -34.29 -19.52
CA ALA A 931 -9.36 -35.06 -20.07
C ALA A 931 -8.25 -35.12 -19.00
N ALA A 932 -7.93 -36.34 -18.55
CA ALA A 932 -6.82 -36.53 -17.64
C ALA A 932 -5.58 -35.95 -18.32
N LEU A 933 -4.90 -35.05 -17.62
CA LEU A 933 -3.64 -34.48 -18.07
C LEU A 933 -2.60 -35.59 -17.89
N ASP A 934 -2.56 -36.52 -18.84
CA ASP A 934 -1.67 -37.68 -18.82
C ASP A 934 -0.26 -37.23 -19.22
N TRP A 935 0.42 -36.55 -18.28
CA TRP A 935 1.79 -36.09 -18.47
C TRP A 935 2.62 -36.26 -17.18
N ASN A 936 3.71 -37.00 -17.31
CA ASN A 936 4.94 -37.01 -16.49
C ASN A 936 5.64 -35.64 -16.24
N GLY A 937 4.92 -34.59 -15.85
CA GLY A 937 5.51 -33.31 -15.40
C GLY A 937 5.93 -33.30 -13.91
N ARG A 938 5.98 -34.48 -13.29
CA ARG A 938 6.05 -34.68 -11.82
C ARG A 938 7.38 -34.17 -11.23
N GLU A 939 8.48 -34.42 -11.95
CA GLU A 939 9.84 -34.06 -11.54
C GLU A 939 10.13 -32.55 -11.59
N ILE A 940 9.46 -31.77 -12.43
CA ILE A 940 9.80 -30.36 -12.66
C ILE A 940 9.51 -29.51 -11.40
N LEU A 941 8.35 -29.71 -10.77
CA LEU A 941 7.95 -28.95 -9.58
C LEU A 941 8.75 -29.38 -8.34
N SER A 942 9.07 -30.67 -8.22
CA SER A 942 9.88 -31.20 -7.12
C SER A 942 11.35 -30.77 -7.24
N GLN A 943 11.92 -30.77 -8.46
CA GLN A 943 13.25 -30.19 -8.73
C GLN A 943 13.30 -28.70 -8.42
N GLN A 944 12.28 -27.92 -8.82
CA GLN A 944 12.20 -26.50 -8.47
C GLN A 944 12.14 -26.26 -6.96
N ASN A 945 11.41 -27.08 -6.21
CA ASN A 945 11.42 -26.97 -4.74
C ASN A 945 12.82 -27.21 -4.16
N LEU A 946 13.59 -28.17 -4.68
CA LEU A 946 14.98 -28.37 -4.25
C LEU A 946 15.86 -27.15 -4.55
N GLU A 947 15.74 -26.57 -5.75
CA GLU A 947 16.48 -25.34 -6.12
C GLU A 947 16.08 -24.14 -5.26
N ILE A 948 14.78 -23.96 -5.01
CA ILE A 948 14.25 -22.86 -4.22
C ILE A 948 14.70 -22.99 -2.77
N LYS A 949 14.62 -24.18 -2.18
CA LYS A 949 14.99 -24.47 -0.77
C LYS A 949 16.41 -23.99 -0.42
N ASP A 950 17.34 -24.09 -1.36
CA ASP A 950 18.74 -23.72 -1.14
C ASP A 950 19.06 -22.27 -1.59
N SER A 951 18.05 -21.50 -2.03
CA SER A 951 18.24 -20.13 -2.54
C SER A 951 17.22 -19.13 -1.96
N PRO A 952 17.37 -18.72 -0.68
CA PRO A 952 16.47 -17.78 0.01
C PRO A 952 16.28 -16.43 -0.70
N ARG A 953 17.25 -16.02 -1.53
CA ARG A 953 17.18 -14.79 -2.34
C ARG A 953 16.03 -14.79 -3.36
N ASN A 954 15.50 -15.96 -3.72
CA ASN A 954 14.44 -16.12 -4.70
C ASN A 954 13.03 -16.24 -4.08
N TYR A 955 12.84 -15.90 -2.79
CA TYR A 955 11.57 -16.09 -2.09
C TYR A 955 10.34 -15.47 -2.80
N MET A 956 10.54 -14.43 -3.61
CA MET A 956 9.47 -13.75 -4.38
C MET A 956 8.73 -14.66 -5.35
N CYS A 957 9.33 -15.76 -5.82
CA CYS A 957 8.64 -16.71 -6.69
C CYS A 957 7.80 -17.72 -5.91
N VAL A 958 7.98 -17.87 -4.59
CA VAL A 958 7.40 -18.99 -3.83
C VAL A 958 5.88 -18.91 -3.79
N LYS A 959 5.29 -17.73 -3.56
CA LYS A 959 3.84 -17.54 -3.62
C LYS A 959 3.27 -18.11 -4.92
N LEU A 960 3.90 -17.79 -6.05
CA LEU A 960 3.41 -18.21 -7.35
C LEU A 960 3.64 -19.70 -7.64
N ILE A 961 4.83 -20.22 -7.33
CA ILE A 961 5.14 -21.64 -7.50
C ILE A 961 4.26 -22.51 -6.59
N GLY A 962 3.97 -22.06 -5.37
CA GLY A 962 3.05 -22.75 -4.46
C GLY A 962 1.60 -22.73 -4.98
N GLN A 963 1.12 -21.60 -5.50
CA GLN A 963 -0.18 -21.53 -6.20
C GLN A 963 -0.24 -22.53 -7.38
N LEU A 964 0.83 -22.64 -8.16
CA LEU A 964 0.92 -23.63 -9.24
C LEU A 964 0.93 -25.07 -8.69
N CYS A 965 1.69 -25.37 -7.65
CA CYS A 965 1.70 -26.69 -7.01
C CYS A 965 0.31 -27.11 -6.55
N ASN A 966 -0.40 -26.20 -5.88
CA ASN A 966 -1.78 -26.41 -5.44
C ASN A 966 -2.71 -26.62 -6.65
N PHE A 967 -2.59 -25.79 -7.68
CA PHE A 967 -3.36 -25.94 -8.91
C PHE A 967 -3.13 -27.31 -9.56
N PHE A 968 -1.88 -27.75 -9.72
CA PHE A 968 -1.51 -29.02 -10.35
C PHE A 968 -1.87 -30.25 -9.53
N SER A 969 -2.05 -30.12 -8.21
CA SER A 969 -2.38 -31.24 -7.31
C SER A 969 -3.72 -31.93 -7.64
N ARG A 970 -4.60 -31.27 -8.40
CA ARG A 970 -5.93 -31.79 -8.81
C ARG A 970 -5.88 -32.90 -9.85
N TRP A 971 -4.88 -32.92 -10.74
CA TRP A 971 -4.76 -33.95 -11.79
C TRP A 971 -4.07 -35.23 -11.29
N SER A 972 -4.32 -35.61 -10.03
CA SER A 972 -3.75 -36.79 -9.38
C SER A 972 -2.21 -36.79 -9.29
N ASN A 973 -1.58 -35.61 -9.22
CA ASN A 973 -0.14 -35.50 -8.99
C ASN A 973 0.16 -35.41 -7.48
N ALA A 974 0.37 -36.57 -6.86
CA ALA A 974 0.73 -36.66 -5.44
C ALA A 974 2.02 -35.89 -5.09
N GLU A 975 2.97 -35.76 -6.04
CA GLU A 975 4.20 -34.98 -5.82
C GLU A 975 3.91 -33.48 -5.75
N ALA A 976 3.07 -32.93 -6.62
CA ALA A 976 2.68 -31.52 -6.57
C ALA A 976 1.95 -31.19 -5.25
N ARG A 977 1.06 -32.09 -4.81
CA ARG A 977 0.36 -31.98 -3.51
C ARG A 977 1.33 -31.95 -2.34
N ASN A 978 2.36 -32.80 -2.35
CA ASN A 978 3.37 -32.87 -1.29
C ASN A 978 4.43 -31.76 -1.37
N THR A 979 4.53 -31.06 -2.50
CA THR A 979 5.56 -30.02 -2.72
C THR A 979 5.14 -28.68 -2.11
N ALA A 980 3.86 -28.31 -2.16
CA ALA A 980 3.39 -27.05 -1.58
C ALA A 980 3.65 -26.93 -0.05
N PRO A 981 3.36 -27.95 0.79
CA PRO A 981 3.73 -27.90 2.21
C PRO A 981 5.24 -27.84 2.45
N LYS A 982 6.05 -28.51 1.62
CA LYS A 982 7.52 -28.46 1.70
C LYS A 982 8.06 -27.07 1.37
N LEU A 983 7.50 -26.40 0.37
CA LEU A 983 7.83 -25.02 0.01
C LEU A 983 7.45 -24.07 1.16
N ALA A 984 6.25 -24.21 1.71
CA ALA A 984 5.82 -23.39 2.85
C ALA A 984 6.73 -23.59 4.08
N ALA A 985 7.14 -24.83 4.37
CA ALA A 985 8.08 -25.13 5.45
C ALA A 985 9.49 -24.56 5.20
N ALA A 986 9.98 -24.60 3.96
CA ALA A 986 11.27 -23.98 3.61
C ALA A 986 11.25 -22.46 3.83
N VAL A 987 10.19 -21.78 3.36
CA VAL A 987 10.02 -20.34 3.57
C VAL A 987 9.84 -19.99 5.04
N PHE A 988 9.11 -20.82 5.79
CA PHE A 988 8.98 -20.68 7.23
C PHE A 988 10.34 -20.75 7.92
N ASN A 989 11.18 -21.73 7.59
CA ASN A 989 12.52 -21.85 8.18
C ASN A 989 13.40 -20.64 7.87
N TRP A 990 13.35 -20.12 6.63
CA TRP A 990 14.06 -18.87 6.31
C TRP A 990 13.56 -17.68 7.12
N ALA A 991 12.26 -17.63 7.41
CA ALA A 991 11.70 -16.59 8.28
C ALA A 991 12.20 -16.73 9.72
N GLU A 992 12.31 -17.95 10.26
CA GLU A 992 12.89 -18.17 11.60
C GLU A 992 14.40 -17.85 11.63
N GLU A 993 15.15 -18.14 10.57
CA GLU A 993 16.58 -17.79 10.47
C GLU A 993 16.84 -16.28 10.57
N LEU A 994 15.88 -15.44 10.16
CA LEU A 994 15.97 -13.98 10.29
C LEU A 994 15.86 -13.50 11.74
N ASP A 995 15.37 -14.31 12.69
CA ASP A 995 15.33 -13.91 14.11
C ASP A 995 16.74 -13.58 14.63
N GLY A 996 17.75 -14.38 14.26
CA GLY A 996 19.15 -14.13 14.61
C GLY A 996 19.81 -12.97 13.86
N GLU A 997 19.28 -12.58 12.69
CA GLU A 997 19.71 -11.37 11.97
C GLU A 997 19.13 -10.12 12.65
N ILE A 998 17.88 -10.18 13.09
CA ILE A 998 17.21 -9.10 13.84
C ILE A 998 17.95 -8.81 15.14
N GLU A 999 18.33 -9.83 15.91
CA GLU A 999 19.08 -9.67 17.16
C GLU A 999 20.45 -8.97 16.99
N LYS A 1000 21.10 -9.17 15.84
CA LYS A 1000 22.43 -8.59 15.54
C LYS A 1000 22.34 -7.24 14.83
N SER A 1001 21.16 -6.86 14.33
CA SER A 1001 20.98 -5.66 13.53
C SER A 1001 20.82 -4.41 14.41
N PRO A 1002 21.40 -3.26 14.02
CA PRO A 1002 21.07 -1.99 14.66
C PRO A 1002 19.57 -1.69 14.59
N PRO A 1003 18.99 -0.93 15.54
CA PRO A 1003 17.55 -0.61 15.57
C PRO A 1003 17.00 -0.02 14.26
N SER A 1004 17.81 0.75 13.52
CA SER A 1004 17.45 1.34 12.23
C SER A 1004 17.33 0.33 11.08
N GLN A 1005 17.98 -0.83 11.17
CA GLN A 1005 17.96 -1.89 10.15
C GLN A 1005 17.03 -3.05 10.52
N ALA A 1006 16.78 -3.28 11.82
CA ALA A 1006 15.92 -4.36 12.33
C ALA A 1006 14.49 -4.31 11.75
N SER A 1007 13.90 -3.12 11.60
CA SER A 1007 12.55 -2.93 11.03
C SER A 1007 12.43 -3.45 9.59
N ALA A 1008 13.45 -3.25 8.76
CA ALA A 1008 13.47 -3.74 7.37
C ALA A 1008 13.57 -5.27 7.31
N VAL A 1009 14.36 -5.88 8.20
CA VAL A 1009 14.48 -7.34 8.31
C VAL A 1009 13.17 -7.96 8.81
N GLN A 1010 12.51 -7.34 9.80
CA GLN A 1010 11.17 -7.75 10.27
C GLN A 1010 10.11 -7.65 9.16
N ALA A 1011 10.17 -6.62 8.31
CA ALA A 1011 9.26 -6.50 7.17
C ALA A 1011 9.45 -7.66 6.17
N LYS A 1012 10.71 -8.02 5.87
CA LYS A 1012 11.02 -9.19 5.04
C LYS A 1012 10.54 -10.50 5.69
N GLN A 1013 10.76 -10.66 6.99
CA GLN A 1013 10.30 -11.83 7.75
C GLN A 1013 8.78 -11.99 7.67
N LYS A 1014 8.04 -10.89 7.81
CA LYS A 1014 6.58 -10.85 7.68
C LYS A 1014 6.11 -11.29 6.29
N VAL A 1015 6.77 -10.83 5.22
CA VAL A 1015 6.45 -11.26 3.84
C VAL A 1015 6.68 -12.76 3.66
N LEU A 1016 7.76 -13.32 4.22
CA LEU A 1016 8.04 -14.76 4.16
C LEU A 1016 6.93 -15.57 4.85
N TYR A 1017 6.53 -15.22 6.08
CA TYR A 1017 5.41 -15.88 6.75
C TYR A 1017 4.13 -15.79 5.91
N GLN A 1018 3.81 -14.61 5.36
CA GLN A 1018 2.62 -14.42 4.53
C GLN A 1018 2.63 -15.25 3.25
N HIS A 1019 3.77 -15.34 2.56
CA HIS A 1019 3.90 -16.20 1.38
C HIS A 1019 3.70 -17.67 1.75
N ALA A 1020 4.31 -18.15 2.83
CA ALA A 1020 4.14 -19.54 3.30
C ALA A 1020 2.69 -19.85 3.67
N ILE A 1021 1.99 -18.92 4.35
CA ILE A 1021 0.56 -19.02 4.67
C ILE A 1021 -0.29 -19.16 3.40
N LEU A 1022 -0.07 -18.29 2.39
CA LEU A 1022 -0.82 -18.32 1.14
C LEU A 1022 -0.61 -19.63 0.36
N VAL A 1023 0.59 -20.22 0.44
CA VAL A 1023 0.86 -21.53 -0.16
C VAL A 1023 0.09 -22.64 0.56
N LEU A 1024 0.03 -22.67 1.89
CA LEU A 1024 -0.72 -23.70 2.61
C LEU A 1024 -2.23 -23.59 2.41
N ILE A 1025 -2.79 -22.38 2.50
CA ILE A 1025 -4.25 -22.18 2.41
C ILE A 1025 -4.79 -22.57 1.03
N GLY A 1026 -4.00 -22.40 -0.03
CA GLY A 1026 -4.39 -22.79 -1.39
C GLY A 1026 -4.51 -24.30 -1.62
N GLY A 1027 -4.08 -25.14 -0.67
CA GLY A 1027 -4.18 -26.59 -0.77
C GLY A 1027 -5.60 -27.12 -0.51
N ASP A 1028 -5.93 -28.28 -1.10
CA ASP A 1028 -7.25 -28.91 -0.94
C ASP A 1028 -7.50 -29.41 0.48
N SER A 1029 -6.50 -30.06 1.08
CA SER A 1029 -6.57 -30.67 2.41
C SER A 1029 -5.46 -30.13 3.31
N LEU A 1030 -5.83 -29.63 4.49
CA LEU A 1030 -4.90 -29.32 5.57
C LEU A 1030 -4.86 -30.51 6.53
N ILE A 1031 -3.69 -31.11 6.73
CA ILE A 1031 -3.46 -32.08 7.80
C ILE A 1031 -3.11 -31.37 9.11
N GLU A 1032 -3.09 -32.09 10.22
CA GLU A 1032 -2.84 -31.53 11.55
C GLU A 1032 -1.53 -30.72 11.63
N SER A 1033 -0.45 -31.22 11.03
CA SER A 1033 0.84 -30.51 10.97
C SER A 1033 0.76 -29.21 10.17
N ASP A 1034 -0.01 -29.18 9.09
CA ASP A 1034 -0.19 -27.99 8.26
C ASP A 1034 -0.96 -26.93 9.04
N VAL A 1035 -2.01 -27.34 9.77
CA VAL A 1035 -2.80 -26.43 10.63
C VAL A 1035 -1.93 -25.88 11.76
N SER A 1036 -1.12 -26.70 12.41
CA SER A 1036 -0.19 -26.25 13.45
C SER A 1036 0.79 -25.21 12.92
N LEU A 1037 1.39 -25.46 11.75
CA LEU A 1037 2.32 -24.53 11.11
C LEU A 1037 1.59 -23.24 10.68
N LEU A 1038 0.40 -23.37 10.10
CA LEU A 1038 -0.44 -22.27 9.66
C LEU A 1038 -0.79 -21.33 10.83
N ILE A 1039 -1.26 -21.86 11.96
CA ILE A 1039 -1.59 -21.06 13.16
C ILE A 1039 -0.33 -20.35 13.67
N LYS A 1040 0.81 -21.05 13.77
CA LYS A 1040 2.09 -20.44 14.20
C LYS A 1040 2.47 -19.27 13.29
N MET A 1041 2.42 -19.45 11.96
CA MET A 1041 2.77 -18.41 11.01
C MET A 1041 1.81 -17.22 11.03
N ILE A 1042 0.49 -17.46 11.17
CA ILE A 1042 -0.52 -16.40 11.28
C ILE A 1042 -0.24 -15.53 12.51
N LEU A 1043 0.01 -16.17 13.66
CA LEU A 1043 0.33 -15.48 14.91
C LEU A 1043 1.65 -14.72 14.82
N LYS A 1044 2.75 -15.33 14.34
CA LYS A 1044 4.03 -14.62 14.16
C LYS A 1044 3.89 -13.46 13.19
N SER A 1045 3.29 -13.67 12.01
CA SER A 1045 3.13 -12.63 10.99
C SER A 1045 2.35 -11.42 11.49
N ARG A 1046 1.31 -11.62 12.31
CA ARG A 1046 0.49 -10.53 12.85
C ARG A 1046 1.24 -9.71 13.89
N ASN A 1047 2.03 -10.36 14.74
CA ASN A 1047 2.65 -9.77 15.93
C ASN A 1047 4.13 -9.34 15.73
N LEU A 1048 4.55 -9.14 14.47
CA LEU A 1048 5.80 -8.47 14.11
C LEU A 1048 5.60 -6.95 13.98
N PHE A 1049 6.38 -6.18 14.74
CA PHE A 1049 6.32 -4.72 14.82
C PHE A 1049 7.11 -4.02 13.70
N THR A 1050 6.57 -4.04 12.49
CA THR A 1050 7.11 -3.32 11.33
C THR A 1050 6.71 -1.84 11.33
N GLU A 1051 7.53 -0.92 10.83
CA GLU A 1051 7.10 0.47 10.59
C GLU A 1051 5.94 0.53 9.57
N ASP A 1052 4.84 1.21 9.94
CA ASP A 1052 3.53 1.12 9.26
C ASP A 1052 3.46 1.72 7.84
N PHE A 1053 4.53 2.34 7.34
CA PHE A 1053 4.41 3.24 6.19
C PHE A 1053 4.68 2.65 4.79
N GLN A 1054 5.31 1.49 4.56
CA GLN A 1054 5.76 1.16 3.17
C GLN A 1054 5.84 -0.33 2.76
N SER A 1055 4.73 -1.08 2.80
CA SER A 1055 4.63 -2.25 1.89
C SER A 1055 3.18 -2.56 1.53
N ASP A 1056 2.75 -2.08 0.36
CA ASP A 1056 1.46 -2.45 -0.24
C ASP A 1056 1.33 -3.97 -0.39
N GLU A 1057 2.45 -4.69 -0.54
CA GLU A 1057 2.52 -6.15 -0.60
C GLU A 1057 2.10 -6.81 0.72
N ILE A 1058 2.57 -6.32 1.88
CA ILE A 1058 2.17 -6.86 3.19
C ILE A 1058 0.67 -6.68 3.41
N ARG A 1059 0.13 -5.52 3.03
CA ARG A 1059 -1.30 -5.20 3.15
C ARG A 1059 -2.15 -6.05 2.19
N ALA A 1060 -1.70 -6.24 0.96
CA ALA A 1060 -2.37 -7.07 -0.04
C ALA A 1060 -2.39 -8.55 0.41
N ASN A 1061 -1.23 -9.09 0.79
CA ASN A 1061 -1.12 -10.47 1.28
C ASN A 1061 -1.99 -10.69 2.52
N ALA A 1062 -2.03 -9.75 3.47
CA ALA A 1062 -2.88 -9.89 4.66
C ALA A 1062 -4.38 -10.02 4.32
N LYS A 1063 -4.86 -9.34 3.27
CA LYS A 1063 -6.24 -9.46 2.79
C LYS A 1063 -6.49 -10.80 2.09
N GLU A 1064 -5.57 -11.24 1.23
CA GLU A 1064 -5.64 -12.57 0.59
C GLU A 1064 -5.66 -13.70 1.63
N ILE A 1065 -4.80 -13.60 2.66
CA ILE A 1065 -4.72 -14.57 3.75
C ILE A 1065 -6.05 -14.64 4.50
N LYS A 1066 -6.61 -13.50 4.93
CA LYS A 1066 -7.92 -13.48 5.62
C LYS A 1066 -9.00 -14.13 4.77
N TYR A 1067 -9.09 -13.77 3.49
CA TYR A 1067 -10.08 -14.33 2.58
C TYR A 1067 -9.93 -15.84 2.40
N GLY A 1068 -8.69 -16.33 2.26
CA GLY A 1068 -8.41 -17.77 2.14
C GLY A 1068 -8.64 -18.54 3.45
N ILE A 1069 -8.30 -17.98 4.62
CA ILE A 1069 -8.57 -18.62 5.91
C ILE A 1069 -10.08 -18.77 6.12
N CYS A 1070 -10.89 -17.76 5.78
CA CYS A 1070 -12.35 -17.83 5.91
C CYS A 1070 -12.94 -19.07 5.21
N GLN A 1071 -12.37 -19.49 4.09
CA GLN A 1071 -12.80 -20.70 3.37
C GLN A 1071 -12.46 -22.00 4.11
N LYS A 1072 -11.32 -22.06 4.81
CA LYS A 1072 -10.83 -23.26 5.52
C LYS A 1072 -11.09 -23.22 7.03
N LEU A 1073 -11.73 -22.17 7.53
CA LEU A 1073 -11.88 -21.87 8.95
C LEU A 1073 -12.48 -23.02 9.75
N ASN A 1074 -13.54 -23.65 9.23
CA ASN A 1074 -14.18 -24.77 9.92
C ASN A 1074 -13.23 -25.96 10.10
N ASN A 1075 -12.41 -26.27 9.10
CA ASN A 1075 -11.41 -27.34 9.21
C ASN A 1075 -10.31 -26.96 10.23
N ILE A 1076 -9.74 -25.76 10.09
CA ILE A 1076 -8.71 -25.23 11.01
C ILE A 1076 -9.21 -25.28 12.47
N ARG A 1077 -10.44 -24.81 12.70
CA ARG A 1077 -11.06 -24.79 14.02
C ARG A 1077 -11.30 -26.20 14.58
N GLN A 1078 -11.79 -27.13 13.76
CA GLN A 1078 -11.99 -28.52 14.18
C GLN A 1078 -10.67 -29.20 14.56
N VAL A 1079 -9.59 -28.95 13.82
CA VAL A 1079 -8.26 -29.47 14.12
C VAL A 1079 -7.70 -28.84 15.39
N ALA A 1080 -7.82 -27.52 15.55
CA ALA A 1080 -7.39 -26.81 16.77
C ALA A 1080 -8.12 -27.31 18.03
N LEU A 1081 -9.42 -27.63 17.91
CA LEU A 1081 -10.20 -28.24 19.01
C LEU A 1081 -9.71 -29.65 19.38
N LYS A 1082 -9.29 -30.45 18.40
CA LYS A 1082 -8.81 -31.83 18.62
C LYS A 1082 -7.41 -31.87 19.22
N ALA A 1083 -6.54 -30.94 18.83
CA ALA A 1083 -5.14 -30.88 19.26
C ALA A 1083 -4.76 -29.48 19.78
N PRO A 1084 -5.30 -29.05 20.95
CA PRO A 1084 -5.14 -27.69 21.46
C PRO A 1084 -3.71 -27.30 21.81
N ALA A 1085 -2.80 -28.27 22.02
CA ALA A 1085 -1.39 -28.03 22.29
C ALA A 1085 -0.70 -27.18 21.19
N MET A 1086 -1.17 -27.26 19.94
CA MET A 1086 -0.64 -26.44 18.85
C MET A 1086 -0.87 -24.94 19.07
N MET A 1087 -1.98 -24.57 19.72
CA MET A 1087 -2.29 -23.18 20.03
C MET A 1087 -1.35 -22.64 21.11
N THR A 1088 -1.02 -23.45 22.12
CA THR A 1088 0.01 -23.11 23.11
C THR A 1088 1.38 -22.95 22.45
N SER A 1089 1.77 -23.88 21.57
CA SER A 1089 3.04 -23.78 20.83
C SER A 1089 3.10 -22.53 19.94
N ALA A 1090 1.99 -22.16 19.30
CA ALA A 1090 1.90 -20.97 18.47
C ALA A 1090 1.94 -19.68 19.31
N LEU A 1091 1.21 -19.64 20.43
CA LEU A 1091 1.26 -18.51 21.37
C LEU A 1091 2.67 -18.30 21.91
N ARG A 1092 3.38 -19.37 22.29
CA ARG A 1092 4.78 -19.31 22.77
C ARG A 1092 5.75 -18.74 21.74
N SER A 1093 5.45 -18.87 20.45
CA SER A 1093 6.28 -18.26 19.40
C SER A 1093 6.13 -16.72 19.32
N VAL A 1094 5.11 -16.17 19.97
CA VAL A 1094 4.85 -14.73 20.08
C VAL A 1094 5.15 -14.22 21.49
N ILE A 1095 4.80 -15.01 22.52
CA ILE A 1095 5.00 -14.70 23.94
C ILE A 1095 5.80 -15.85 24.56
N PRO A 1096 7.15 -15.83 24.50
CA PRO A 1096 8.00 -16.95 24.95
C PRO A 1096 7.74 -17.41 26.38
N ARG A 1097 7.42 -16.46 27.27
CA ARG A 1097 7.17 -16.66 28.71
C ARG A 1097 5.70 -16.97 29.07
N CYS A 1098 4.86 -17.38 28.12
CA CYS A 1098 3.53 -17.91 28.47
C CYS A 1098 3.63 -19.38 28.96
N PRO A 1099 2.66 -19.86 29.76
CA PRO A 1099 2.70 -21.21 30.31
C PRO A 1099 2.87 -22.31 29.26
N THR A 1100 3.58 -23.37 29.63
CA THR A 1100 3.93 -24.45 28.70
C THR A 1100 2.74 -25.33 28.31
N VAL A 1101 1.68 -25.32 29.13
CA VAL A 1101 0.42 -26.01 28.93
C VAL A 1101 -0.71 -25.03 29.23
N LEU A 1102 -1.67 -24.91 28.31
CA LEU A 1102 -2.84 -24.05 28.47
C LEU A 1102 -4.09 -24.84 28.09
N ALA A 1103 -5.15 -24.72 28.90
CA ALA A 1103 -6.44 -25.34 28.64
C ALA A 1103 -7.28 -24.40 27.76
N TRP A 1104 -7.25 -24.64 26.45
CA TRP A 1104 -7.95 -23.80 25.47
C TRP A 1104 -9.43 -24.16 25.33
N HIS A 1105 -10.27 -23.12 25.32
CA HIS A 1105 -11.71 -23.22 25.11
C HIS A 1105 -12.13 -22.22 24.03
N PRO A 1106 -13.18 -22.51 23.24
CA PRO A 1106 -13.74 -21.52 22.31
C PRO A 1106 -14.21 -20.29 23.07
N TRP A 1107 -13.84 -19.10 22.61
CA TRP A 1107 -14.29 -17.86 23.19
C TRP A 1107 -15.74 -17.58 22.77
N THR A 1108 -16.64 -17.42 23.74
CA THR A 1108 -18.08 -17.18 23.51
C THR A 1108 -18.54 -15.90 24.23
N PRO A 1109 -18.92 -14.83 23.50
CA PRO A 1109 -19.34 -13.56 24.11
C PRO A 1109 -20.67 -13.70 24.87
N ASP A 1110 -21.59 -14.50 24.37
CA ASP A 1110 -22.97 -14.65 24.87
C ASP A 1110 -23.32 -16.12 25.21
N ASN A 1111 -22.32 -16.96 25.47
CA ASN A 1111 -22.41 -18.41 25.75
C ASN A 1111 -23.07 -19.29 24.65
N ASN A 1112 -23.66 -18.70 23.61
CA ASN A 1112 -24.29 -19.41 22.50
C ASN A 1112 -23.62 -19.14 21.14
N SER A 1113 -22.79 -18.10 21.01
CA SER A 1113 -22.09 -17.78 19.76
C SER A 1113 -20.82 -18.59 19.58
N CYS A 1114 -20.67 -19.22 18.42
CA CYS A 1114 -19.42 -19.80 17.95
C CYS A 1114 -18.58 -18.71 17.29
N THR A 1115 -17.30 -18.64 17.64
CA THR A 1115 -16.37 -17.65 17.08
C THR A 1115 -15.09 -18.32 16.58
N GLN A 1116 -14.27 -17.53 15.89
CA GLN A 1116 -12.93 -17.90 15.43
C GLN A 1116 -11.87 -17.78 16.54
N CYS A 1117 -12.27 -17.39 17.74
CA CYS A 1117 -11.39 -17.05 18.83
C CYS A 1117 -11.39 -18.15 19.90
N PHE A 1118 -10.24 -18.30 20.55
CA PHE A 1118 -10.04 -19.23 21.65
C PHE A 1118 -9.45 -18.48 22.84
N GLU A 1119 -9.76 -18.94 24.04
CA GLU A 1119 -9.23 -18.39 25.29
C GLU A 1119 -8.70 -19.51 26.19
N ALA A 1120 -7.74 -19.15 27.04
CA ALA A 1120 -7.20 -20.02 28.08
C ALA A 1120 -6.75 -19.17 29.28
N VAL A 1121 -6.78 -19.76 30.47
CA VAL A 1121 -6.22 -19.14 31.68
C VAL A 1121 -4.94 -19.89 32.04
N GLY A 1122 -3.86 -19.13 32.21
CA GLY A 1122 -2.57 -19.65 32.63
C GLY A 1122 -2.49 -19.91 34.13
N ASP A 1123 -1.54 -20.75 34.54
CA ASP A 1123 -1.16 -20.91 35.96
C ASP A 1123 -0.48 -19.65 36.53
N ASP A 1124 0.02 -18.78 35.65
CA ASP A 1124 0.48 -17.41 35.94
C ASP A 1124 -0.66 -16.41 36.21
N GLY A 1125 -1.91 -16.86 36.19
CA GLY A 1125 -3.10 -16.03 36.42
C GLY A 1125 -3.46 -15.10 35.26
N CYS A 1126 -2.77 -15.18 34.12
CA CYS A 1126 -3.07 -14.36 32.96
C CYS A 1126 -4.13 -15.02 32.05
N PHE A 1127 -5.00 -14.19 31.48
CA PHE A 1127 -5.96 -14.61 30.47
C PHE A 1127 -5.34 -14.45 29.08
N TYR A 1128 -5.27 -15.55 28.33
CA TYR A 1128 -4.75 -15.59 26.98
C TYR A 1128 -5.90 -15.76 25.99
N SER A 1129 -5.87 -14.99 24.90
CA SER A 1129 -6.84 -15.16 23.81
C SER A 1129 -6.15 -15.11 22.47
N ILE A 1130 -6.63 -15.91 21.51
CA ILE A 1130 -6.12 -15.93 20.14
C ILE A 1130 -7.24 -15.88 19.12
N ASN A 1131 -7.01 -15.20 18.00
CA ASN A 1131 -7.90 -15.17 16.85
C ASN A 1131 -7.27 -15.95 15.69
N LEU A 1132 -7.92 -17.04 15.27
CA LEU A 1132 -7.35 -17.93 14.25
C LEU A 1132 -7.34 -17.35 12.82
N ILE A 1133 -8.04 -16.23 12.57
CA ILE A 1133 -8.05 -15.57 11.25
C ILE A 1133 -7.09 -14.38 11.21
N SER A 1134 -7.17 -13.48 12.19
CA SER A 1134 -6.34 -12.28 12.22
C SER A 1134 -4.95 -12.52 12.76
N GLY A 1135 -4.75 -13.59 13.54
CA GLY A 1135 -3.54 -13.85 14.30
C GLY A 1135 -3.36 -12.95 15.53
N GLU A 1136 -4.40 -12.20 15.89
CA GLU A 1136 -4.37 -11.36 17.10
C GLU A 1136 -4.19 -12.27 18.32
N VAL A 1137 -3.23 -11.92 19.17
CA VAL A 1137 -3.07 -12.55 20.47
C VAL A 1137 -3.28 -11.49 21.54
N LEU A 1138 -3.96 -11.84 22.63
CA LEU A 1138 -4.16 -10.95 23.77
C LEU A 1138 -3.64 -11.62 25.04
N THR A 1139 -3.08 -10.79 25.92
CA THR A 1139 -2.81 -11.11 27.33
C THR A 1139 -3.62 -10.15 28.18
N ASN A 1140 -4.48 -10.67 29.05
CA ASN A 1140 -5.42 -9.90 29.88
C ASN A 1140 -6.27 -8.90 29.05
N GLY A 1141 -6.69 -9.32 27.86
CA GLY A 1141 -7.51 -8.53 26.95
C GLY A 1141 -6.75 -7.45 26.16
N LEU A 1142 -5.42 -7.34 26.30
CA LEU A 1142 -4.60 -6.37 25.57
C LEU A 1142 -3.62 -7.06 24.61
N PRO A 1143 -3.43 -6.53 23.39
CA PRO A 1143 -2.46 -7.09 22.45
C PRO A 1143 -1.02 -6.76 22.87
N PRO A 1144 -0.03 -7.55 22.41
CA PRO A 1144 1.36 -7.11 22.44
C PRO A 1144 1.48 -5.69 21.88
N SER A 1145 2.24 -4.84 22.54
CA SER A 1145 2.40 -3.44 22.14
C SER A 1145 3.84 -2.97 22.28
N ARG A 1146 4.11 -1.73 21.87
CA ARG A 1146 5.32 -1.01 22.22
C ARG A 1146 5.07 -0.18 23.47
N LEU A 1147 6.14 0.21 24.18
CA LEU A 1147 5.99 1.04 25.37
C LEU A 1147 5.27 2.35 25.03
N PRO A 1148 4.30 2.79 25.87
CA PRO A 1148 3.58 4.04 25.65
C PRO A 1148 4.48 5.26 25.85
N GLN A 1149 4.16 6.36 25.18
CA GLN A 1149 4.90 7.62 25.25
C GLN A 1149 5.01 8.17 26.69
N SER A 1150 4.00 7.89 27.53
CA SER A 1150 4.01 8.27 28.96
C SER A 1150 5.17 7.65 29.74
N ILE A 1151 5.62 6.45 29.36
CA ILE A 1151 6.79 5.79 29.95
C ILE A 1151 8.07 6.27 29.25
N MET A 1152 8.08 6.31 27.92
CA MET A 1152 9.28 6.67 27.15
C MET A 1152 9.78 8.11 27.41
N ALA A 1153 8.85 9.06 27.59
CA ALA A 1153 9.17 10.45 27.89
C ALA A 1153 9.49 10.70 29.37
N HIS A 1154 9.33 9.70 30.24
CA HIS A 1154 9.60 9.86 31.66
C HIS A 1154 11.12 10.02 31.90
N PRO A 1155 11.58 11.02 32.66
CA PRO A 1155 13.01 11.30 32.85
C PRO A 1155 13.82 10.09 33.36
N LEU A 1156 13.25 9.27 34.25
CA LEU A 1156 13.86 8.03 34.73
C LEU A 1156 14.12 7.01 33.62
N TYR A 1157 13.16 6.88 32.69
CA TYR A 1157 13.28 5.98 31.54
C TYR A 1157 14.32 6.51 30.57
N THR A 1158 14.19 7.76 30.11
CA THR A 1158 15.11 8.39 29.14
C THR A 1158 16.56 8.37 29.65
N ARG A 1159 16.77 8.60 30.95
CA ARG A 1159 18.10 8.52 31.59
C ARG A 1159 18.71 7.11 31.49
N THR A 1160 17.90 6.07 31.61
CA THR A 1160 18.35 4.67 31.73
C THR A 1160 18.43 3.99 30.37
N PHE A 1161 17.42 4.17 29.52
CA PHE A 1161 17.23 3.46 28.26
C PHE A 1161 17.33 4.34 27.00
N GLY A 1162 17.48 5.67 27.14
CA GLY A 1162 17.53 6.59 26.00
C GLY A 1162 16.26 6.55 25.16
N ASP A 1163 16.43 6.50 23.83
CA ASP A 1163 15.33 6.45 22.85
C ASP A 1163 14.85 5.03 22.53
N SER A 1164 15.31 4.03 23.29
CA SER A 1164 14.94 2.62 23.07
C SER A 1164 13.45 2.43 23.29
N ASN A 1165 12.77 1.70 22.40
CA ASN A 1165 11.37 1.35 22.54
C ASN A 1165 11.21 -0.17 22.47
N PHE A 1166 10.81 -0.76 23.60
CA PHE A 1166 10.73 -2.20 23.76
C PHE A 1166 9.35 -2.75 23.41
N GLU A 1167 9.33 -3.96 22.86
CA GLU A 1167 8.10 -4.73 22.67
C GLU A 1167 7.68 -5.36 24.00
N VAL A 1168 6.43 -5.14 24.40
CA VAL A 1168 5.91 -5.50 25.71
C VAL A 1168 4.55 -6.21 25.63
N VAL A 1169 4.22 -6.97 26.68
CA VAL A 1169 2.93 -7.61 26.93
C VAL A 1169 2.41 -7.21 28.30
N GLY A 1170 1.10 -7.02 28.44
CA GLY A 1170 0.48 -6.68 29.71
C GLY A 1170 0.36 -7.91 30.62
N LYS A 1171 0.96 -7.87 31.80
CA LYS A 1171 0.83 -8.88 32.86
C LYS A 1171 0.43 -8.18 34.16
N GLY A 1172 -0.87 -8.24 34.50
CA GLY A 1172 -1.43 -7.42 35.59
C GLY A 1172 -1.19 -5.93 35.32
N ASP A 1173 -0.64 -5.22 36.31
CA ASP A 1173 -0.35 -3.77 36.25
C ASP A 1173 1.00 -3.43 35.62
N PHE A 1174 1.65 -4.44 35.03
CA PHE A 1174 2.95 -4.31 34.39
C PHE A 1174 2.88 -4.50 32.88
N LEU A 1175 3.70 -3.74 32.18
CA LEU A 1175 4.15 -4.04 30.84
C LEU A 1175 5.47 -4.81 30.95
N GLU A 1176 5.49 -6.07 30.56
CA GLU A 1176 6.67 -6.95 30.59
C GLU A 1176 7.29 -7.06 29.19
N THR A 1177 8.62 -7.00 29.06
CA THR A 1177 9.29 -7.16 27.77
C THR A 1177 9.10 -8.57 27.20
N ARG A 1178 8.81 -8.66 25.90
CA ARG A 1178 8.59 -9.96 25.21
C ARG A 1178 9.84 -10.82 25.11
N TYR A 1179 10.98 -10.16 24.92
CA TYR A 1179 12.28 -10.78 24.72
C TYR A 1179 13.29 -10.25 25.73
N PRO A 1180 14.33 -11.02 26.07
CA PRO A 1180 15.39 -10.54 26.94
C PRO A 1180 16.20 -9.45 26.22
N ILE A 1181 16.44 -8.33 26.90
CA ILE A 1181 17.29 -7.25 26.43
C ILE A 1181 18.59 -7.35 27.23
N PHE A 1182 19.71 -7.57 26.53
CA PHE A 1182 21.00 -7.89 27.17
C PHE A 1182 20.93 -9.08 28.16
N GLY A 1183 20.11 -10.09 27.83
CA GLY A 1183 19.94 -11.29 28.67
C GLY A 1183 19.03 -11.12 29.89
N ARG A 1184 18.31 -10.00 30.01
CA ARG A 1184 17.40 -9.71 31.13
C ARG A 1184 16.02 -9.28 30.66
N PHE A 1185 14.99 -9.55 31.46
CA PHE A 1185 13.63 -9.08 31.20
C PHE A 1185 13.31 -7.85 32.06
N TYR A 1186 12.40 -7.01 31.58
CA TYR A 1186 11.99 -5.80 32.27
C TYR A 1186 10.47 -5.73 32.45
N ARG A 1187 10.02 -5.24 33.61
CA ARG A 1187 8.62 -4.91 33.92
C ARG A 1187 8.49 -3.41 34.18
N PHE A 1188 7.53 -2.76 33.55
CA PHE A 1188 7.25 -1.34 33.70
C PHE A 1188 5.86 -1.13 34.27
N SER A 1189 5.72 -0.35 35.34
CA SER A 1189 4.43 0.08 35.88
C SER A 1189 4.38 1.60 35.98
N ASN A 1190 3.32 2.20 35.43
CA ASN A 1190 3.14 3.64 35.34
C ASN A 1190 1.91 4.09 36.15
N GLY A 1191 1.93 3.80 37.46
CA GLY A 1191 0.93 4.25 38.44
C GLY A 1191 1.17 5.68 38.92
N LEU A 1192 1.16 5.91 40.24
CA LEU A 1192 1.52 7.23 40.82
C LEU A 1192 2.96 7.64 40.54
N ARG A 1193 3.87 6.66 40.39
CA ARG A 1193 5.27 6.85 40.00
C ARG A 1193 5.68 5.75 39.01
N LEU A 1194 6.58 6.06 38.08
CA LEU A 1194 7.14 5.06 37.19
C LEU A 1194 8.05 4.11 37.98
N THR A 1195 7.73 2.82 37.98
CA THR A 1195 8.54 1.78 38.61
C THR A 1195 8.99 0.80 37.54
N ILE A 1196 10.29 0.45 37.54
CA ILE A 1196 10.89 -0.46 36.56
C ILE A 1196 11.60 -1.57 37.31
N TYR A 1197 11.28 -2.81 36.99
CA TYR A 1197 11.96 -3.99 37.51
C TYR A 1197 12.75 -4.68 36.41
N GLU A 1198 13.89 -5.25 36.77
CA GLU A 1198 14.68 -6.15 35.93
C GLU A 1198 14.78 -7.50 36.60
N PHE A 1199 14.69 -8.59 35.84
CA PHE A 1199 14.79 -9.94 36.38
C PHE A 1199 15.36 -10.94 35.38
N GLN A 1200 15.84 -12.08 35.89
CA GLN A 1200 16.28 -13.23 35.07
C GLN A 1200 15.08 -14.08 34.63
N GLU A 1201 15.25 -14.92 33.61
CA GLU A 1201 14.17 -15.74 33.05
C GLU A 1201 13.46 -16.61 34.09
N ASP A 1202 14.24 -17.18 35.03
CA ASP A 1202 13.78 -18.03 36.15
C ASP A 1202 13.23 -17.25 37.35
N GLU A 1203 13.22 -15.91 37.27
CA GLU A 1203 12.83 -14.99 38.35
C GLU A 1203 13.61 -15.18 39.66
N SER A 1204 14.78 -15.85 39.61
CA SER A 1204 15.65 -16.08 40.78
C SER A 1204 16.25 -14.80 41.35
N GLU A 1205 16.30 -13.74 40.54
CA GLU A 1205 16.84 -12.44 40.90
C GLU A 1205 15.93 -11.34 40.33
N MET A 1206 15.40 -10.50 41.21
CA MET A 1206 14.58 -9.35 40.86
C MET A 1206 15.20 -8.06 41.41
N LEU A 1207 15.39 -7.09 40.51
CA LEU A 1207 16.03 -5.83 40.78
C LEU A 1207 15.07 -4.67 40.50
N GLU A 1208 14.94 -3.73 41.43
CA GLU A 1208 14.13 -2.52 41.28
C GLU A 1208 15.01 -1.34 40.85
N LEU A 1209 14.66 -0.64 39.77
CA LEU A 1209 15.35 0.57 39.35
C LEU A 1209 15.05 1.69 40.34
N LEU A 1210 16.10 2.17 41.02
CA LEU A 1210 16.00 3.31 41.91
C LEU A 1210 15.99 4.62 41.11
N ASP A 1211 15.19 5.58 41.58
CA ASP A 1211 15.07 6.87 40.91
C ASP A 1211 16.39 7.65 40.95
N GLY A 1212 16.97 7.81 39.76
CA GLY A 1212 18.21 8.53 39.55
C GLY A 1212 18.03 9.96 39.05
N THR A 1213 16.81 10.49 38.97
CA THR A 1213 16.56 11.83 38.41
C THR A 1213 16.89 12.93 39.43
N ALA A 1214 16.99 14.19 38.97
CA ALA A 1214 17.33 15.32 39.84
C ALA A 1214 16.36 15.48 41.03
N ASP A 1215 15.09 15.09 40.83
CA ASP A 1215 14.02 15.21 41.82
C ASP A 1215 13.92 13.99 42.76
N GLY A 1216 14.39 12.81 42.32
CA GLY A 1216 14.28 11.52 43.04
C GLY A 1216 15.56 10.99 43.70
N PHE A 1217 16.71 11.66 43.54
CA PHE A 1217 18.04 11.18 43.98
C PHE A 1217 18.29 11.26 45.50
N SER A 1218 17.28 11.53 46.33
CA SER A 1218 17.43 11.78 47.77
C SER A 1218 18.04 10.61 48.55
N TRP A 1219 17.82 9.38 48.09
CA TRP A 1219 18.35 8.15 48.70
C TRP A 1219 19.87 7.98 48.50
N ALA A 1220 20.48 8.70 47.56
CA ALA A 1220 21.87 8.53 47.15
C ALA A 1220 22.68 9.84 47.16
N VAL A 1221 22.29 10.82 47.96
CA VAL A 1221 22.96 12.14 48.08
C VAL A 1221 24.45 12.02 48.38
N ASP A 1222 24.88 10.98 49.06
CA ASP A 1222 26.28 10.75 49.42
C ASP A 1222 27.08 9.99 48.35
N LEU A 1223 26.47 9.51 47.27
CA LEU A 1223 27.21 8.81 46.19
C LEU A 1223 28.14 9.79 45.42
N PRO A 1224 29.35 9.36 45.04
CA PRO A 1224 30.21 10.11 44.13
C PRO A 1224 29.52 10.44 42.81
N ILE A 1225 29.72 11.66 42.29
CA ILE A 1225 28.98 12.19 41.12
C ILE A 1225 29.08 11.30 39.88
N ARG A 1226 30.18 10.55 39.70
CA ARG A 1226 30.35 9.59 38.60
C ARG A 1226 29.42 8.37 38.72
N LEU A 1227 29.23 7.84 39.93
CA LEU A 1227 28.26 6.77 40.16
C LEU A 1227 26.85 7.31 39.96
N LYS A 1228 26.61 8.57 40.36
CA LYS A 1228 25.33 9.26 40.11
C LYS A 1228 25.01 9.52 38.65
N SER A 1229 25.97 9.84 37.78
CA SER A 1229 25.69 10.30 36.42
C SER A 1229 25.93 9.25 35.32
N MET A 1230 26.78 8.26 35.56
CA MET A 1230 27.17 7.26 34.55
C MET A 1230 26.52 5.89 34.75
N HIS A 1231 25.83 5.68 35.88
CA HIS A 1231 25.25 4.38 36.22
C HIS A 1231 23.73 4.49 36.47
N SER A 1232 23.06 3.41 36.11
CA SER A 1232 21.73 3.03 36.61
C SER A 1232 21.90 2.26 37.92
N HIS A 1233 20.92 2.40 38.82
CA HIS A 1233 21.02 1.92 40.19
C HIS A 1233 19.89 0.92 40.43
N TRP A 1234 20.25 -0.33 40.70
CA TRP A 1234 19.32 -1.45 40.73
C TRP A 1234 19.34 -2.10 42.11
N LEU A 1235 18.23 -2.05 42.83
CA LEU A 1235 18.11 -2.59 44.18
C LEU A 1235 17.68 -4.06 44.14
N SER A 1236 18.52 -4.96 44.65
CA SER A 1236 18.12 -6.30 45.09
C SER A 1236 17.67 -6.23 46.55
N ARG A 1237 16.36 -6.37 46.78
CA ARG A 1237 15.81 -6.39 48.15
C ARG A 1237 16.12 -7.69 48.89
N GLU A 1238 16.20 -8.80 48.17
CA GLU A 1238 16.48 -10.12 48.75
C GLU A 1238 17.91 -10.20 49.27
N SER A 1239 18.87 -9.67 48.51
CA SER A 1239 20.27 -9.65 48.90
C SER A 1239 20.66 -8.38 49.69
N ASN A 1240 19.75 -7.40 49.82
CA ASN A 1240 20.03 -6.06 50.34
C ASN A 1240 21.22 -5.38 49.66
N LEU A 1241 21.31 -5.49 48.33
CA LEU A 1241 22.40 -4.94 47.51
C LEU A 1241 21.89 -3.89 46.52
N ILE A 1242 22.68 -2.85 46.29
CA ILE A 1242 22.48 -1.91 45.18
C ILE A 1242 23.52 -2.21 44.11
N ILE A 1243 23.05 -2.67 42.95
CA ILE A 1243 23.85 -3.00 41.79
C ILE A 1243 23.94 -1.78 40.90
N LEU A 1244 25.16 -1.31 40.65
CA LEU A 1244 25.42 -0.21 39.75
C LEU A 1244 25.75 -0.76 38.37
N ARG A 1245 24.95 -0.39 37.37
CA ARG A 1245 25.21 -0.76 35.98
C ARG A 1245 25.50 0.47 35.16
N VAL A 1246 26.57 0.44 34.38
CA VAL A 1246 26.86 1.50 33.42
C VAL A 1246 25.61 1.73 32.57
N SER A 1247 25.21 2.98 32.37
CA SER A 1247 24.08 3.34 31.50
C SER A 1247 24.43 2.98 30.04
N ALA A 1248 24.30 1.70 29.71
CA ALA A 1248 24.94 1.06 28.55
C ALA A 1248 24.47 1.61 27.20
N LEU A 1249 23.29 2.23 27.14
CA LEU A 1249 22.73 2.72 25.88
C LEU A 1249 23.30 4.05 25.38
N LYS A 1250 24.16 4.73 26.16
CA LYS A 1250 24.97 5.87 25.65
C LYS A 1250 26.30 5.46 25.01
N ILE A 1251 26.71 4.20 25.13
CA ILE A 1251 28.08 3.75 24.79
C ILE A 1251 28.12 2.88 23.51
N ALA A 1252 26.97 2.44 22.99
CA ALA A 1252 26.89 1.55 21.82
C ALA A 1252 27.23 2.20 20.46
N THR A 1253 27.69 3.45 20.40
CA THR A 1253 28.17 4.11 19.17
C THR A 1253 29.65 3.84 18.84
N PHE A 1254 30.39 3.08 19.66
CA PHE A 1254 31.82 2.83 19.46
C PHE A 1254 32.24 1.35 19.49
N HIS A 1255 31.42 0.47 18.91
CA HIS A 1255 31.90 -0.86 18.49
C HIS A 1255 31.56 -1.10 17.02
N VAL A 1256 32.48 -0.67 16.15
CA VAL A 1256 32.79 -1.24 14.83
C VAL A 1256 34.31 -1.24 14.68
#